data_AF-A0A368G1S2-F1
#
_entry.id   AF-A0A368G1S2-F1
#
_cell.length_a   1.000
_cell.length_b   1.000
_cell.length_c   1.000
_cell.angle_alpha   90.00
_cell.angle_beta   90.00
_cell.angle_gamma   90.00
#
_symmetry.space_group_name_H-M   'P 1'
#
loop_
_entity.id
_entity.type
_entity.pdbx_description
1 polymer ?
#
loop_
_entity_poly.entity_id
_entity_poly.type
_entity_poly.pdbx_seq_one_letter_code
_entity_poly.pdbx_strand_id
1 'polypeptide(L)'
;MTPCTLGSFSIRSHHCFGGVAQQWSPIETAVDSSSQEYQQNYAQMKEVVDDLREKVAKITEGGGEKARALHKSRGKMLARERINALIDPGTSFLELSQLAGYQSYGKEEVPAGGIITGIGTVAGRVCIIVANDATVKGGTYYPITVKKHLRAQEVARENGLPCIYLVDSGGANLPRQADIFADREHFGRIFYNQATLSSQGIPQLAVVMGSCTAGGAYVPAMSDQAIIVKGNGTVFLGGPPLVKAATGEEITAEELGGADLHCSESGVTDYYAHSDAHALHLARNAVAGMGQPEGALKFAEHFEEPLYPAEELFGIVGANLKKTYDVREVIARIVDGSRFDEFKERYGETLVTGFANIYGQQVGILANNGVLFSESAMKGAHFIELCCQRKIPLLFLQNITGFMVGRDAEAGGIAKHGAKLVTAVACAAVPKITVLIGGSYGAGNYGMCGRAYSPRFLFMWPNARISVMGGEQAANVLCTVQQDKRKREGLQWTKEEDEALRRPVEEKFEKEGHPYFASARLWDDGVIDPRDTRRVLGLALQATLQRPISETKFGVFRMNYASEVYAFGHRIGAPEVHSEELVKALTCESFFTRSDVEEGASGSAPSQSSDVGAGSNTELVQRGRDVLSRMLLSYLRAHLPLAPEEFVQAVAEQLSSDEQLSNIGKHLGIDVLIRTAEHPPSSASIADAFRALLAVIGEQRAKVLVIDVIVPQLIDVDFADVFPLRQPLAVLTDLLVNEGAKEIEPRILRSAGTVSAQPVYVVGIYKDKSELVGQSAGETLEIATDMAAREGLLRLWGITADRVFFFGRKAAEAPLDNSSKANYSLKDRCKPSTDLSLEPVAEVEPLNVVEVAMRYRERVEAVVGKSYTKRLRHKFSRGSLAKRSFRYLVKPKVYTVS
;
A
#
# COMPACT_ATOMS: atom_id res chain seq x y z
N MET A 1 61.41 9.61 26.23
CA MET A 1 61.21 8.44 25.35
C MET A 1 59.72 8.17 25.26
N THR A 2 59.17 8.30 24.05
CA THR A 2 57.87 7.83 23.54
C THR A 2 57.75 6.29 23.67
N PRO A 3 56.57 5.64 23.52
CA PRO A 3 55.70 5.66 22.30
C PRO A 3 54.17 5.53 22.61
N CYS A 4 53.18 5.51 21.72
CA CYS A 4 53.02 5.73 20.28
C CYS A 4 51.54 6.07 20.02
N THR A 5 51.31 6.84 18.96
CA THR A 5 50.04 7.32 18.40
C THR A 5 49.21 6.25 17.68
N LEU A 6 47.88 6.32 17.79
CA LEU A 6 46.93 5.77 16.81
C LEU A 6 45.95 6.85 16.33
N GLY A 7 46.24 7.34 15.12
CA GLY A 7 45.37 7.88 14.08
C GLY A 7 44.05 8.55 14.45
N SER A 8 44.06 9.88 14.46
CA SER A 8 42.91 10.73 14.17
C SER A 8 42.45 10.53 12.72
N PHE A 9 41.33 9.85 12.48
CA PHE A 9 40.60 9.99 11.23
C PHE A 9 39.79 11.29 11.28
N SER A 10 40.33 12.31 10.63
CA SER A 10 39.63 13.54 10.25
C SER A 10 38.46 13.17 9.33
N ILE A 11 37.23 13.13 9.86
CA ILE A 11 36.02 13.23 9.03
C ILE A 11 35.98 14.67 8.53
N ARG A 12 36.12 14.83 7.21
CA ARG A 12 36.15 16.11 6.51
C ARG A 12 34.95 16.97 6.93
N SER A 13 35.25 18.06 7.62
CA SER A 13 34.44 19.25 7.69
C SER A 13 34.52 19.98 6.35
N HIS A 14 33.63 19.61 5.44
CA HIS A 14 33.20 20.52 4.38
C HIS A 14 31.74 20.87 4.64
N HIS A 15 31.54 22.15 4.95
CA HIS A 15 30.27 22.83 4.91
C HIS A 15 29.62 22.65 3.53
N CYS A 16 28.87 21.57 3.38
CA CYS A 16 27.72 21.49 2.50
C CYS A 16 26.60 20.97 3.39
N PHE A 17 25.58 21.79 3.66
CA PHE A 17 24.28 21.30 4.09
C PHE A 17 23.69 20.51 2.92
N GLY A 18 24.19 19.30 2.69
CA GLY A 18 23.55 18.31 1.85
C GLY A 18 22.41 17.73 2.68
N GLY A 19 21.22 18.31 2.56
CA GLY A 19 20.00 17.62 2.95
C GLY A 19 20.05 16.22 2.36
N VAL A 20 19.71 15.21 3.16
CA VAL A 20 19.52 13.85 2.65
C VAL A 20 18.38 13.94 1.63
N ALA A 21 18.72 14.18 0.36
CA ALA A 21 17.75 14.28 -0.71
C ALA A 21 17.02 12.94 -0.76
N GLN A 22 15.74 12.94 -0.38
CA GLN A 22 14.89 11.78 -0.58
C GLN A 22 14.92 11.43 -2.07
N GLN A 23 15.33 10.19 -2.39
CA GLN A 23 15.58 9.72 -3.74
C GLN A 23 14.30 9.39 -4.54
N TRP A 24 13.12 9.76 -4.03
CA TRP A 24 11.84 9.44 -4.66
C TRP A 24 11.56 10.36 -5.86
N SER A 25 11.15 9.75 -6.97
CA SER A 25 10.78 10.45 -8.19
C SER A 25 9.43 11.15 -8.03
N PRO A 26 9.27 12.38 -8.57
CA PRO A 26 7.96 13.00 -8.72
C PRO A 26 7.07 12.18 -9.66
N ILE A 27 5.76 12.16 -9.39
CA ILE A 27 4.76 11.68 -10.33
C ILE A 27 4.71 12.66 -11.51
N GLU A 28 4.93 12.17 -12.73
CA GLU A 28 4.71 12.94 -13.95
C GLU A 28 3.21 12.96 -14.28
N THR A 29 2.61 14.14 -14.37
CA THR A 29 1.18 14.26 -14.67
C THR A 29 0.92 13.95 -16.14
N ALA A 30 -0.13 13.16 -16.40
CA ALA A 30 -0.64 12.91 -17.75
C ALA A 30 -1.89 13.76 -18.07
N VAL A 31 -2.27 14.67 -17.16
CA VAL A 31 -3.51 15.45 -17.25
C VAL A 31 -3.37 16.58 -18.28
N ASP A 32 -4.20 16.54 -19.31
CA ASP A 32 -4.38 17.67 -20.24
C ASP A 32 -5.55 18.55 -19.78
N SER A 33 -5.22 19.69 -19.18
CA SER A 33 -6.20 20.67 -18.70
C SER A 33 -6.99 21.36 -19.83
N SER A 34 -6.53 21.28 -21.07
CA SER A 34 -7.24 21.82 -22.24
C SER A 34 -8.29 20.85 -22.79
N SER A 35 -8.26 19.59 -22.37
CA SER A 35 -9.19 18.56 -22.84
C SER A 35 -10.64 18.85 -22.46
N GLN A 36 -11.57 18.45 -23.32
CA GLN A 36 -13.01 18.64 -23.08
C GLN A 36 -13.47 17.90 -21.81
N GLU A 37 -12.92 16.71 -21.56
CA GLU A 37 -13.22 15.93 -20.36
C GLU A 37 -12.83 16.66 -19.08
N TYR A 38 -11.60 17.19 -19.03
CA TYR A 38 -11.13 17.95 -17.89
C TYR A 38 -12.03 19.17 -17.60
N GLN A 39 -12.37 19.93 -18.65
CA GLN A 39 -13.22 21.13 -18.50
C GLN A 39 -14.63 20.78 -18.00
N GLN A 40 -15.20 19.67 -18.46
CA GLN A 40 -16.49 19.18 -17.95
C GLN A 40 -16.41 18.77 -16.48
N ASN A 41 -15.39 17.98 -16.11
CA ASN A 41 -15.16 17.56 -14.74
C ASN A 41 -14.97 18.77 -13.81
N TYR A 42 -14.18 19.75 -14.26
CA TYR A 42 -13.90 20.98 -13.53
C TYR A 42 -15.20 21.75 -13.25
N ALA A 43 -16.02 21.97 -14.28
CA ALA A 43 -17.30 22.68 -14.14
C ALA A 43 -18.25 21.97 -13.15
N GLN A 44 -18.37 20.64 -13.26
CA GLN A 44 -19.23 19.84 -12.38
C GLN A 44 -18.75 19.83 -10.92
N MET A 45 -17.44 19.67 -10.70
CA MET A 45 -16.89 19.73 -9.34
C MET A 45 -17.06 21.13 -8.75
N LYS A 46 -16.83 22.17 -9.56
CA LYS A 46 -17.00 23.56 -9.12
C LYS A 46 -18.43 23.82 -8.67
N GLU A 47 -19.44 23.32 -9.37
CA GLU A 47 -20.85 23.46 -9.01
C GLU A 47 -21.14 22.88 -7.61
N VAL A 48 -20.72 21.64 -7.34
CA VAL A 48 -20.96 21.02 -6.02
C VAL A 48 -20.13 21.66 -4.90
N VAL A 49 -18.95 22.22 -5.21
CA VAL A 49 -18.14 22.99 -4.26
C VAL A 49 -18.79 24.34 -3.94
N ASP A 50 -19.35 25.02 -4.95
CA ASP A 50 -20.04 26.29 -4.75
C ASP A 50 -21.33 26.10 -3.92
N ASP A 51 -22.08 25.02 -4.16
CA ASP A 51 -23.24 24.66 -3.31
C ASP A 51 -22.80 24.37 -1.86
N LEU A 52 -21.71 23.63 -1.65
CA LEU A 52 -21.15 23.40 -0.31
C LEU A 52 -20.82 24.72 0.40
N ARG A 53 -20.16 25.64 -0.31
CA ARG A 53 -19.80 26.96 0.22
C ARG A 53 -21.02 27.77 0.61
N GLU A 54 -22.07 27.74 -0.21
CA GLU A 54 -23.35 28.39 0.09
C GLU A 54 -23.98 27.83 1.37
N LYS A 55 -24.07 26.50 1.50
CA LYS A 55 -24.66 25.87 2.70
C LYS A 55 -23.85 26.16 3.96
N VAL A 56 -22.51 26.07 3.87
CA VAL A 56 -21.61 26.37 4.99
C VAL A 56 -21.68 27.86 5.38
N ALA A 57 -21.79 28.77 4.40
CA ALA A 57 -21.98 30.19 4.67
C ALA A 57 -23.27 30.45 5.47
N LYS A 58 -24.40 29.86 5.05
CA LYS A 58 -25.67 29.94 5.80
C LYS A 58 -25.54 29.35 7.22
N ILE A 59 -24.89 28.20 7.35
CA ILE A 59 -24.67 27.56 8.66
C ILE A 59 -23.82 28.42 9.60
N THR A 60 -22.86 29.16 9.04
CA THR A 60 -21.96 30.04 9.79
C THR A 60 -22.70 31.21 10.45
N GLU A 61 -23.91 31.54 9.98
CA GLU A 61 -24.80 32.55 10.59
C GLU A 61 -25.45 32.10 11.91
N GLY A 62 -25.30 30.83 12.32
CA GLY A 62 -25.85 30.32 13.57
C GLY A 62 -27.37 30.47 13.63
N GLY A 63 -27.91 31.04 14.71
CA GLY A 63 -29.35 31.29 14.88
C GLY A 63 -29.96 32.38 14.00
N GLY A 64 -29.20 32.93 13.05
CA GLY A 64 -29.60 34.02 12.17
C GLY A 64 -29.43 35.41 12.81
N GLU A 65 -29.64 36.45 12.02
CA GLU A 65 -29.33 37.85 12.38
C GLU A 65 -30.03 38.32 13.66
N LYS A 66 -31.33 38.02 13.82
CA LYS A 66 -32.10 38.41 15.02
C LYS A 66 -31.52 37.80 16.31
N ALA A 67 -31.17 36.53 16.28
CA ALA A 67 -30.60 35.85 17.44
C ALA A 67 -29.19 36.35 17.76
N ARG A 68 -28.37 36.61 16.73
CA ARG A 68 -27.04 37.21 16.88
C ARG A 68 -27.08 38.62 17.46
N ALA A 69 -28.01 39.46 16.99
CA ALA A 69 -28.20 40.81 17.50
C ALA A 69 -28.63 40.79 18.99
N LEU A 70 -29.57 39.92 19.35
CA LEU A 70 -30.00 39.73 20.74
C LEU A 70 -28.86 39.18 21.63
N HIS A 71 -28.01 38.30 21.11
CA HIS A 71 -26.85 37.80 21.85
C HIS A 71 -25.83 38.91 22.10
N LYS A 72 -25.52 39.72 21.08
CA LYS A 72 -24.61 40.87 21.18
C LYS A 72 -25.15 41.99 22.07
N SER A 73 -26.46 42.22 22.09
CA SER A 73 -27.07 43.25 22.96
C SER A 73 -26.90 42.93 24.45
N ARG A 74 -26.54 41.69 24.80
CA ARG A 74 -26.18 41.25 26.16
C ARG A 74 -24.69 41.43 26.47
N GLY A 75 -23.91 42.06 25.58
CA GLY A 75 -22.48 42.27 25.75
C GLY A 75 -21.63 41.00 25.55
N LYS A 76 -22.18 39.97 24.89
CA LYS A 76 -21.53 38.67 24.67
C LYS A 76 -20.94 38.57 23.25
N MET A 77 -19.80 37.91 23.13
CA MET A 77 -19.20 37.54 21.85
C MET A 77 -19.92 36.32 21.26
N LEU A 78 -20.00 36.23 19.93
CA LEU A 78 -20.51 35.03 19.25
C LEU A 78 -19.54 33.85 19.41
N ALA A 79 -20.01 32.61 19.31
CA ALA A 79 -19.17 31.42 19.48
C ALA A 79 -17.92 31.42 18.58
N ARG A 80 -18.07 31.75 17.29
CA ARG A 80 -16.96 31.85 16.33
C ARG A 80 -16.04 33.06 16.61
N GLU A 81 -16.58 34.17 17.11
CA GLU A 81 -15.77 35.32 17.54
C GLU A 81 -14.90 34.95 18.75
N ARG A 82 -15.46 34.16 19.69
CA ARG A 82 -14.72 33.64 20.85
C ARG A 82 -13.59 32.70 20.43
N ILE A 83 -13.85 31.77 19.50
CA ILE A 83 -12.82 30.87 18.96
C ILE A 83 -11.69 31.69 18.29
N ASN A 84 -12.03 32.63 17.42
CA ASN A 84 -11.03 33.46 16.71
C ASN A 84 -10.17 34.29 17.67
N ALA A 85 -10.74 34.76 18.78
CA ALA A 85 -10.00 35.48 19.81
C ALA A 85 -9.19 34.57 20.75
N LEU A 86 -9.55 33.28 20.84
CA LEU A 86 -8.87 32.29 21.65
C LEU A 86 -7.61 31.74 20.98
N ILE A 87 -7.71 31.40 19.69
CA ILE A 87 -6.60 30.79 18.94
C ILE A 87 -5.46 31.78 18.69
N ASP A 88 -4.25 31.26 18.46
CA ASP A 88 -3.07 32.06 18.21
C ASP A 88 -3.18 32.81 16.87
N PRO A 89 -2.84 34.11 16.82
CA PRO A 89 -2.84 34.88 15.58
C PRO A 89 -2.01 34.23 14.48
N GLY A 90 -2.56 34.14 13.27
CA GLY A 90 -1.90 33.54 12.11
C GLY A 90 -1.98 32.01 12.04
N THR A 91 -2.58 31.35 13.03
CA THR A 91 -2.81 29.89 12.99
C THR A 91 -4.16 29.55 12.36
N SER A 92 -4.29 28.31 11.87
CA SER A 92 -5.55 27.82 11.28
C SER A 92 -6.43 27.13 12.32
N PHE A 93 -7.74 27.20 12.12
CA PHE A 93 -8.71 26.42 12.88
C PHE A 93 -9.34 25.34 11.99
N LEU A 94 -9.14 24.08 12.36
CA LEU A 94 -9.77 22.94 11.69
C LEU A 94 -11.13 22.67 12.35
N GLU A 95 -12.19 23.26 11.79
CA GLU A 95 -13.55 23.02 12.26
C GLU A 95 -14.04 21.62 11.87
N LEU A 96 -14.75 20.95 12.77
CA LEU A 96 -15.27 19.60 12.58
C LEU A 96 -16.80 19.60 12.43
N SER A 97 -17.28 18.78 11.49
CA SER A 97 -18.70 18.48 11.24
C SER A 97 -19.57 19.73 11.13
N GLN A 98 -19.19 20.65 10.24
CA GLN A 98 -19.93 21.91 9.98
C GLN A 98 -21.40 21.66 9.64
N LEU A 99 -21.69 20.59 8.89
CA LEU A 99 -23.05 20.25 8.46
C LEU A 99 -23.87 19.47 9.50
N ALA A 100 -23.36 19.27 10.72
CA ALA A 100 -24.07 18.53 11.76
C ALA A 100 -25.52 19.03 11.95
N GLY A 101 -26.49 18.11 11.92
CA GLY A 101 -27.91 18.43 12.08
C GLY A 101 -28.59 19.03 10.84
N TYR A 102 -27.87 19.24 9.73
CA TYR A 102 -28.44 19.78 8.49
C TYR A 102 -29.64 18.94 8.04
N GLN A 103 -30.79 19.60 7.89
CA GLN A 103 -32.08 19.02 7.50
C GLN A 103 -32.50 17.75 8.30
N SER A 104 -32.03 17.61 9.54
CA SER A 104 -32.25 16.39 10.35
C SER A 104 -33.47 16.46 11.27
N TYR A 105 -34.00 17.66 11.54
CA TYR A 105 -35.07 17.88 12.53
C TYR A 105 -36.35 18.47 11.93
N GLY A 106 -36.71 18.04 10.72
CA GLY A 106 -37.90 18.51 10.02
C GLY A 106 -37.81 20.00 9.70
N LYS A 107 -38.69 20.81 10.30
CA LYS A 107 -38.72 22.28 10.11
C LYS A 107 -37.74 23.02 11.03
N GLU A 108 -37.18 22.36 12.03
CA GLU A 108 -36.24 22.99 12.95
C GLU A 108 -34.83 23.03 12.32
N GLU A 109 -34.31 24.24 12.09
CA GLU A 109 -32.91 24.42 11.72
C GLU A 109 -32.04 24.43 12.99
N VAL A 110 -30.99 23.61 12.99
CA VAL A 110 -29.99 23.51 14.06
C VAL A 110 -28.59 23.58 13.44
N PRO A 111 -28.15 24.76 12.95
CA PRO A 111 -26.88 24.91 12.25
C PRO A 111 -25.70 24.40 13.07
N ALA A 112 -24.81 23.63 12.42
CA ALA A 112 -23.65 22.97 13.04
C ALA A 112 -23.98 22.13 14.29
N GLY A 113 -25.24 21.74 14.49
CA GLY A 113 -25.71 21.06 15.70
C GLY A 113 -25.76 21.95 16.94
N GLY A 114 -25.72 23.28 16.80
CA GLY A 114 -25.71 24.23 17.91
C GLY A 114 -24.40 24.26 18.71
N ILE A 115 -23.34 23.67 18.14
CA ILE A 115 -22.01 23.60 18.77
C ILE A 115 -20.91 23.63 17.71
N ILE A 116 -19.92 24.48 17.91
CA ILE A 116 -18.74 24.57 17.06
C ILE A 116 -17.63 23.79 17.74
N THR A 117 -17.12 22.77 17.06
CA THR A 117 -16.00 21.95 17.53
C THR A 117 -14.87 22.03 16.54
N GLY A 118 -13.63 21.99 17.01
CA GLY A 118 -12.48 22.00 16.11
C GLY A 118 -11.15 22.04 16.83
N ILE A 119 -10.09 22.06 16.03
CA ILE A 119 -8.71 22.04 16.50
C ILE A 119 -8.08 23.38 16.19
N GLY A 120 -7.47 23.98 17.20
CA GLY A 120 -6.75 25.24 17.07
C GLY A 120 -5.51 25.27 17.95
N THR A 121 -4.57 26.13 17.60
CA THR A 121 -3.39 26.38 18.44
C THR A 121 -3.71 27.48 19.44
N VAL A 122 -3.50 27.22 20.74
CA VAL A 122 -3.71 28.17 21.82
C VAL A 122 -2.44 28.21 22.66
N ALA A 123 -1.79 29.38 22.74
CA ALA A 123 -0.52 29.55 23.44
C ALA A 123 0.55 28.52 23.03
N GLY A 124 0.65 28.26 21.72
CA GLY A 124 1.58 27.30 21.13
C GLY A 124 1.19 25.83 21.27
N ARG A 125 0.02 25.51 21.86
CA ARG A 125 -0.44 24.12 22.06
C ARG A 125 -1.62 23.80 21.17
N VAL A 126 -1.63 22.60 20.59
CA VAL A 126 -2.77 22.11 19.79
C VAL A 126 -3.87 21.63 20.73
N CYS A 127 -5.03 22.28 20.69
CA CYS A 127 -6.16 22.01 21.58
C CYS A 127 -7.41 21.64 20.77
N ILE A 128 -8.26 20.80 21.36
CA ILE A 128 -9.64 20.69 20.91
C ILE A 128 -10.46 21.80 21.58
N ILE A 129 -11.26 22.52 20.81
CA ILE A 129 -12.14 23.58 21.28
C ILE A 129 -13.58 23.16 21.02
N VAL A 130 -14.44 23.33 22.02
CA VAL A 130 -15.86 23.00 21.99
C VAL A 130 -16.64 24.21 22.47
N ALA A 131 -17.31 24.92 21.55
CA ALA A 131 -18.02 26.15 21.85
C ALA A 131 -19.52 26.03 21.55
N ASN A 132 -20.36 26.21 22.56
CA ASN A 132 -21.81 26.25 22.33
C ASN A 132 -22.21 27.52 21.58
N ASP A 133 -23.10 27.37 20.60
CA ASP A 133 -23.70 28.52 19.93
C ASP A 133 -25.07 28.84 20.55
N ALA A 134 -25.06 29.75 21.52
CA ALA A 134 -26.27 30.19 22.22
C ALA A 134 -27.31 30.84 21.28
N THR A 135 -26.92 31.27 20.06
CA THR A 135 -27.87 31.81 19.09
C THR A 135 -28.74 30.70 18.49
N VAL A 136 -28.24 29.46 18.42
CA VAL A 136 -28.98 28.31 17.89
C VAL A 136 -29.83 27.69 18.99
N LYS A 137 -31.14 28.02 18.99
CA LYS A 137 -32.12 27.47 19.95
C LYS A 137 -31.69 27.66 21.42
N GLY A 138 -30.98 28.74 21.74
CA GLY A 138 -30.48 29.00 23.10
C GLY A 138 -29.28 28.11 23.49
N GLY A 139 -28.60 27.50 22.52
CA GLY A 139 -27.49 26.58 22.77
C GLY A 139 -27.92 25.24 23.35
N THR A 140 -29.21 24.88 23.25
CA THR A 140 -29.72 23.62 23.81
C THR A 140 -29.17 22.41 23.08
N TYR A 141 -28.88 21.34 23.81
CA TYR A 141 -28.39 20.09 23.23
C TYR A 141 -29.52 19.32 22.53
N TYR A 142 -29.38 19.15 21.22
CA TYR A 142 -30.11 18.16 20.42
C TYR A 142 -29.35 16.84 20.43
N PRO A 143 -29.96 15.72 19.97
CA PRO A 143 -29.24 14.44 19.87
C PRO A 143 -27.92 14.56 19.07
N ILE A 144 -27.91 15.37 18.01
CA ILE A 144 -26.70 15.59 17.21
C ILE A 144 -25.64 16.44 17.94
N THR A 145 -26.07 17.36 18.81
CA THR A 145 -25.16 18.17 19.63
C THR A 145 -24.37 17.29 20.58
N VAL A 146 -25.05 16.32 21.21
CA VAL A 146 -24.40 15.33 22.08
C VAL A 146 -23.38 14.52 21.29
N LYS A 147 -23.81 13.94 20.16
CA LYS A 147 -22.92 13.14 19.30
C LYS A 147 -21.69 13.94 18.85
N LYS A 148 -21.86 15.22 18.51
CA LYS A 148 -20.76 16.11 18.09
C LYS A 148 -19.82 16.48 19.23
N HIS A 149 -20.34 16.73 20.43
CA HIS A 149 -19.51 16.95 21.61
C HIS A 149 -18.69 15.68 21.93
N LEU A 150 -19.32 14.50 21.94
CA LEU A 150 -18.64 13.23 22.20
C LEU A 150 -17.56 12.93 21.14
N ARG A 151 -17.82 13.22 19.86
CA ARG A 151 -16.81 13.09 18.81
C ARG A 151 -15.61 14.00 19.05
N ALA A 152 -15.81 15.23 19.51
CA ALA A 152 -14.69 16.12 19.85
C ALA A 152 -13.84 15.56 21.01
N GLN A 153 -14.48 14.98 22.04
CA GLN A 153 -13.78 14.32 23.14
C GLN A 153 -13.08 13.02 22.73
N GLU A 154 -13.64 12.27 21.78
CA GLU A 154 -12.98 11.12 21.17
C GLU A 154 -11.69 11.56 20.47
N VAL A 155 -11.76 12.60 19.62
CA VAL A 155 -10.57 13.21 19.00
C VAL A 155 -9.55 13.66 20.06
N ALA A 156 -10.00 14.25 21.16
CA ALA A 156 -9.13 14.64 22.27
C ALA A 156 -8.41 13.46 22.90
N ARG A 157 -9.16 12.39 23.24
CA ARG A 157 -8.65 11.16 23.86
C ARG A 157 -7.60 10.50 23.00
N GLU A 158 -7.96 10.34 21.72
CA GLU A 158 -7.20 9.60 20.73
C GLU A 158 -5.86 10.24 20.39
N ASN A 159 -5.79 11.57 20.49
CA ASN A 159 -4.63 12.36 20.08
C ASN A 159 -3.94 13.06 21.25
N GLY A 160 -4.50 13.02 22.46
CA GLY A 160 -3.92 13.65 23.65
C GLY A 160 -4.06 15.17 23.69
N LEU A 161 -5.13 15.71 23.11
CA LEU A 161 -5.32 17.16 23.00
C LEU A 161 -6.00 17.73 24.24
N PRO A 162 -5.48 18.80 24.87
CA PRO A 162 -6.21 19.53 25.89
C PRO A 162 -7.57 20.00 25.37
N CYS A 163 -8.60 19.91 26.22
CA CYS A 163 -9.96 20.30 25.91
C CYS A 163 -10.29 21.68 26.45
N ILE A 164 -10.80 22.56 25.60
CA ILE A 164 -11.31 23.88 25.99
C ILE A 164 -12.80 23.96 25.68
N TYR A 165 -13.62 24.02 26.72
CA TYR A 165 -15.08 24.12 26.63
C TYR A 165 -15.52 25.57 26.82
N LEU A 166 -15.99 26.24 25.76
CA LEU A 166 -16.62 27.56 25.83
C LEU A 166 -18.13 27.36 26.05
N VAL A 167 -18.52 27.31 27.32
CA VAL A 167 -19.85 26.87 27.77
C VAL A 167 -20.84 28.03 27.73
N ASP A 168 -21.93 27.83 26.99
CA ASP A 168 -23.03 28.79 26.85
C ASP A 168 -24.30 28.07 26.35
N SER A 169 -24.94 27.31 27.24
CA SER A 169 -26.03 26.39 26.89
C SER A 169 -27.23 26.50 27.83
N GLY A 170 -28.42 26.60 27.23
CA GLY A 170 -29.70 26.56 27.94
C GLY A 170 -30.13 25.17 28.45
N GLY A 171 -29.32 24.13 28.30
CA GLY A 171 -29.63 22.76 28.75
C GLY A 171 -29.98 21.80 27.61
N ALA A 172 -30.79 20.77 27.88
CA ALA A 172 -31.19 19.77 26.88
C ALA A 172 -32.46 20.17 26.11
N ASN A 173 -32.60 19.71 24.87
CA ASN A 173 -33.85 19.82 24.11
C ASN A 173 -34.90 18.87 24.71
N LEU A 174 -35.70 19.37 25.65
CA LEU A 174 -36.67 18.57 26.42
C LEU A 174 -37.61 17.70 25.58
N PRO A 175 -38.15 18.15 24.41
CA PRO A 175 -39.00 17.29 23.58
C PRO A 175 -38.31 16.01 23.07
N ARG A 176 -36.98 15.99 23.02
CA ARG A 176 -36.16 14.87 22.53
C ARG A 176 -35.30 14.25 23.63
N GLN A 177 -35.66 14.43 24.90
CA GLN A 177 -34.84 14.01 26.04
C GLN A 177 -34.46 12.51 26.02
N ALA A 178 -35.33 11.65 25.48
CA ALA A 178 -35.07 10.20 25.37
C ALA A 178 -33.82 9.89 24.53
N ASP A 179 -33.58 10.67 23.48
CA ASP A 179 -32.43 10.56 22.56
C ASP A 179 -31.22 11.40 23.02
N ILE A 180 -31.28 11.95 24.25
CA ILE A 180 -30.27 12.87 24.79
C ILE A 180 -29.76 12.42 26.15
N PHE A 181 -30.56 11.73 26.99
CA PHE A 181 -30.24 11.54 28.40
C PHE A 181 -29.72 10.14 28.75
N ALA A 182 -30.47 9.09 28.40
CA ALA A 182 -30.37 7.81 29.11
C ALA A 182 -29.31 6.81 28.60
N ASP A 183 -28.98 6.79 27.31
CA ASP A 183 -28.15 5.74 26.70
C ASP A 183 -26.64 5.97 26.93
N ARG A 184 -25.81 4.97 26.63
CA ARG A 184 -24.36 4.99 26.87
C ARG A 184 -23.65 6.19 26.23
N GLU A 185 -24.03 6.54 25.00
CA GLU A 185 -23.41 7.64 24.23
C GLU A 185 -24.31 8.89 24.21
N HIS A 186 -25.08 9.09 25.29
CA HIS A 186 -25.90 10.27 25.53
C HIS A 186 -25.17 11.28 26.46
N PHE A 187 -25.86 12.35 26.88
CA PHE A 187 -25.29 13.54 27.51
C PHE A 187 -24.37 13.24 28.72
N GLY A 188 -24.72 12.24 29.54
CA GLY A 188 -23.89 11.82 30.68
C GLY A 188 -22.49 11.32 30.30
N ARG A 189 -22.30 10.86 29.06
CA ARG A 189 -21.01 10.39 28.55
C ARG A 189 -19.98 11.51 28.43
N ILE A 190 -20.42 12.76 28.30
CA ILE A 190 -19.55 13.94 28.31
C ILE A 190 -18.75 14.01 29.61
N PHE A 191 -19.42 13.81 30.74
CA PHE A 191 -18.82 13.87 32.07
C PHE A 191 -17.91 12.68 32.35
N TYR A 192 -18.33 11.47 31.95
CA TYR A 192 -17.48 10.28 32.00
C TYR A 192 -16.18 10.51 31.22
N ASN A 193 -16.28 11.08 30.02
CA ASN A 193 -15.12 11.39 29.20
C ASN A 193 -14.24 12.46 29.86
N GLN A 194 -14.80 13.57 30.36
CA GLN A 194 -14.04 14.61 31.06
C GLN A 194 -13.22 14.02 32.22
N ALA A 195 -13.86 13.26 33.12
CA ALA A 195 -13.19 12.65 34.27
C ALA A 195 -12.06 11.70 33.85
N THR A 196 -12.31 10.85 32.85
CA THR A 196 -11.31 9.87 32.40
C THR A 196 -10.22 10.48 31.51
N LEU A 197 -10.48 11.61 30.84
CA LEU A 197 -9.46 12.38 30.13
C LEU A 197 -8.54 13.08 31.13
N SER A 198 -9.10 13.75 32.15
CA SER A 198 -8.36 14.35 33.25
C SER A 198 -7.48 13.32 33.96
N SER A 199 -8.02 12.14 34.30
CA SER A 199 -7.24 11.06 34.93
C SER A 199 -6.13 10.48 34.03
N GLN A 200 -6.20 10.69 32.71
CA GLN A 200 -5.15 10.34 31.74
C GLN A 200 -4.13 11.47 31.54
N GLY A 201 -4.22 12.55 32.33
CA GLY A 201 -3.37 13.73 32.20
C GLY A 201 -3.68 14.59 30.97
N ILE A 202 -4.89 14.49 30.40
CA ILE A 202 -5.35 15.37 29.31
C ILE A 202 -6.12 16.53 29.93
N PRO A 203 -5.58 17.77 29.92
CA PRO A 203 -6.18 18.88 30.64
C PRO A 203 -7.58 19.24 30.14
N GLN A 204 -8.49 19.51 31.07
CA GLN A 204 -9.85 19.96 30.84
C GLN A 204 -10.02 21.39 31.34
N LEU A 205 -10.32 22.34 30.45
CA LEU A 205 -10.55 23.75 30.78
C LEU A 205 -11.97 24.16 30.39
N ALA A 206 -12.74 24.69 31.34
CA ALA A 206 -14.05 25.27 31.07
C ALA A 206 -14.02 26.80 31.16
N VAL A 207 -14.74 27.44 30.26
CA VAL A 207 -14.98 28.89 30.25
C VAL A 207 -16.49 29.10 30.18
N VAL A 208 -17.10 29.44 31.32
CA VAL A 208 -18.53 29.68 31.47
C VAL A 208 -18.84 31.11 31.06
N MET A 209 -19.38 31.25 29.85
CA MET A 209 -19.64 32.54 29.19
C MET A 209 -21.14 32.78 29.00
N GLY A 210 -21.97 32.07 29.77
CA GLY A 210 -23.42 32.07 29.67
C GLY A 210 -24.08 31.09 30.65
N SER A 211 -25.32 30.72 30.35
CA SER A 211 -26.06 29.74 31.15
C SER A 211 -25.38 28.38 31.10
N CYS A 212 -25.37 27.69 32.24
CA CYS A 212 -24.86 26.34 32.43
C CYS A 212 -25.76 25.63 33.45
N THR A 213 -26.88 25.07 32.98
CA THR A 213 -27.96 24.57 33.84
C THR A 213 -28.05 23.04 33.87
N ALA A 214 -28.55 22.51 35.00
CA ALA A 214 -28.83 21.09 35.22
C ALA A 214 -27.61 20.21 34.95
N GLY A 215 -27.75 19.17 34.12
CA GLY A 215 -26.61 18.30 33.80
C GLY A 215 -25.42 19.07 33.22
N GLY A 216 -25.65 20.16 32.48
CA GLY A 216 -24.58 20.98 31.90
C GLY A 216 -23.64 21.57 32.93
N ALA A 217 -24.11 21.80 34.17
CA ALA A 217 -23.33 22.33 35.28
C ALA A 217 -22.09 21.47 35.61
N TYR A 218 -22.10 20.18 35.27
CA TYR A 218 -20.95 19.31 35.46
C TYR A 218 -19.80 19.57 34.49
N VAL A 219 -20.02 20.26 33.36
CA VAL A 219 -18.92 20.60 32.44
C VAL A 219 -17.86 21.48 33.15
N PRO A 220 -18.21 22.63 33.76
CA PRO A 220 -17.25 23.39 34.54
C PRO A 220 -16.86 22.71 35.84
N ALA A 221 -17.80 22.09 36.57
CA ALA A 221 -17.49 21.48 37.87
C ALA A 221 -16.56 20.26 37.80
N MET A 222 -16.43 19.61 36.64
CA MET A 222 -15.54 18.47 36.40
C MET A 222 -14.37 18.82 35.46
N SER A 223 -14.14 20.10 35.18
CA SER A 223 -12.93 20.55 34.50
C SER A 223 -11.81 20.75 35.52
N ASP A 224 -10.55 20.60 35.10
CA ASP A 224 -9.39 20.80 35.97
C ASP A 224 -9.24 22.26 36.37
N GLN A 225 -9.69 23.17 35.49
CA GLN A 225 -9.78 24.60 35.71
C GLN A 225 -11.07 25.14 35.07
N ALA A 226 -11.73 26.07 35.76
CA ALA A 226 -12.95 26.71 35.32
C ALA A 226 -12.89 28.24 35.48
N ILE A 227 -13.19 28.94 34.40
CA ILE A 227 -13.30 30.41 34.33
C ILE A 227 -14.78 30.77 34.20
N ILE A 228 -15.26 31.79 34.92
CA ILE A 228 -16.64 32.28 34.83
C ILE A 228 -16.70 33.79 34.58
N VAL A 229 -17.58 34.21 33.66
CA VAL A 229 -17.77 35.63 33.32
C VAL A 229 -18.83 36.27 34.22
N LYS A 230 -18.46 37.28 35.01
CA LYS A 230 -19.38 38.06 35.85
C LYS A 230 -20.59 38.57 35.07
N GLY A 231 -21.79 38.38 35.61
CA GLY A 231 -23.05 38.91 35.08
C GLY A 231 -23.58 38.20 33.82
N ASN A 232 -22.80 37.27 33.25
CA ASN A 232 -23.20 36.48 32.07
C ASN A 232 -23.18 34.98 32.35
N GLY A 233 -22.15 34.50 33.04
CA GLY A 233 -21.94 33.10 33.37
C GLY A 233 -22.73 32.70 34.61
N THR A 234 -23.51 31.62 34.51
CA THR A 234 -24.25 31.06 35.65
C THR A 234 -24.21 29.55 35.66
N VAL A 235 -23.95 28.92 36.81
CA VAL A 235 -23.89 27.46 36.98
C VAL A 235 -24.89 27.02 38.07
N PHE A 236 -25.78 26.08 37.76
CA PHE A 236 -26.70 25.52 38.77
C PHE A 236 -27.33 24.21 38.31
N LEU A 237 -27.63 23.31 39.26
CA LEU A 237 -28.33 22.04 38.97
C LEU A 237 -29.83 22.23 38.70
N GLY A 238 -30.42 23.30 39.23
CA GLY A 238 -31.78 23.71 38.95
C GLY A 238 -31.82 25.22 38.83
N GLY A 239 -32.25 25.75 37.69
CA GLY A 239 -32.34 27.20 37.53
C GLY A 239 -33.47 27.82 38.36
N PRO A 240 -33.55 29.16 38.41
CA PRO A 240 -34.57 29.87 39.18
C PRO A 240 -36.01 29.37 38.98
N PRO A 241 -36.45 29.02 37.75
CA PRO A 241 -37.80 28.45 37.57
C PRO A 241 -38.01 27.12 38.30
N LEU A 242 -36.98 26.27 38.37
CA LEU A 242 -37.06 24.98 39.06
C LEU A 242 -36.99 25.15 40.58
N VAL A 243 -36.14 26.06 41.06
CA VAL A 243 -36.06 26.41 42.50
C VAL A 243 -37.40 26.95 42.98
N LYS A 244 -37.96 27.94 42.29
CA LYS A 244 -39.28 28.49 42.60
C LYS A 244 -40.37 27.41 42.60
N ALA A 245 -40.34 26.49 41.63
CA ALA A 245 -41.32 25.40 41.56
C ALA A 245 -41.16 24.37 42.69
N ALA A 246 -39.94 24.13 43.17
CA ALA A 246 -39.64 23.10 44.18
C ALA A 246 -39.74 23.62 45.63
N THR A 247 -39.31 24.86 45.89
CA THR A 247 -39.17 25.42 47.25
C THR A 247 -40.01 26.66 47.50
N GLY A 248 -40.54 27.30 46.45
CA GLY A 248 -41.25 28.59 46.53
C GLY A 248 -40.33 29.81 46.66
N GLU A 249 -39.01 29.62 46.68
CA GLU A 249 -38.02 30.69 46.78
C GLU A 249 -37.91 31.47 45.46
N GLU A 250 -37.94 32.80 45.55
CA GLU A 250 -37.66 33.69 44.42
C GLU A 250 -36.21 34.19 44.51
N ILE A 251 -35.38 33.70 43.59
CA ILE A 251 -33.95 34.02 43.52
C ILE A 251 -33.56 34.35 42.08
N THR A 252 -32.64 35.28 41.88
CA THR A 252 -32.14 35.57 40.53
C THR A 252 -31.10 34.53 40.08
N ALA A 253 -30.81 34.45 38.78
CA ALA A 253 -29.80 33.52 38.27
C ALA A 253 -28.38 33.85 38.76
N GLU A 254 -28.06 35.14 38.96
CA GLU A 254 -26.75 35.58 39.46
C GLU A 254 -26.60 35.27 40.96
N GLU A 255 -27.64 35.46 41.78
CA GLU A 255 -27.62 35.10 43.21
C GLU A 255 -27.55 33.59 43.42
N LEU A 256 -28.25 32.81 42.57
CA LEU A 256 -28.30 31.36 42.69
C LEU A 256 -26.99 30.66 42.28
N GLY A 257 -26.28 31.21 41.30
CA GLY A 257 -25.16 30.51 40.66
C GLY A 257 -24.27 31.38 39.79
N GLY A 258 -24.16 32.67 40.10
CA GLY A 258 -23.32 33.62 39.35
C GLY A 258 -21.83 33.49 39.67
N ALA A 259 -21.04 34.37 39.05
CA ALA A 259 -19.59 34.38 39.22
C ALA A 259 -19.15 34.71 40.65
N ASP A 260 -19.85 35.64 41.30
CA ASP A 260 -19.54 36.07 42.66
C ASP A 260 -19.67 34.91 43.65
N LEU A 261 -20.76 34.13 43.56
CA LEU A 261 -20.99 32.94 44.39
C LEU A 261 -19.92 31.86 44.15
N HIS A 262 -19.66 31.50 42.89
CA HIS A 262 -18.82 30.35 42.59
C HIS A 262 -17.32 30.57 42.78
N CYS A 263 -16.84 31.82 42.63
CA CYS A 263 -15.45 32.15 42.89
C CYS A 263 -15.17 32.55 44.35
N SER A 264 -16.17 33.04 45.10
CA SER A 264 -15.94 33.57 46.46
C SER A 264 -16.43 32.65 47.57
N GLU A 265 -17.47 31.85 47.32
CA GLU A 265 -18.13 31.04 48.36
C GLU A 265 -18.05 29.55 48.07
N SER A 266 -18.54 29.10 46.91
CA SER A 266 -18.70 27.66 46.65
C SER A 266 -17.42 26.97 46.14
N GLY A 267 -16.51 27.72 45.51
CA GLY A 267 -15.30 27.18 44.88
C GLY A 267 -15.56 26.27 43.67
N VAL A 268 -16.69 26.44 42.97
CA VAL A 268 -17.01 25.65 41.76
C VAL A 268 -16.22 26.15 40.54
N THR A 269 -15.80 27.41 40.55
CA THR A 269 -15.02 28.02 39.48
C THR A 269 -13.82 28.77 40.04
N ASP A 270 -12.67 28.65 39.39
CA ASP A 270 -11.38 29.06 39.92
C ASP A 270 -11.01 30.51 39.54
N TYR A 271 -11.47 30.97 38.37
CA TYR A 271 -11.05 32.25 37.82
C TYR A 271 -12.24 33.16 37.51
N TYR A 272 -12.15 34.39 38.03
CA TYR A 272 -13.16 35.41 37.88
C TYR A 272 -12.88 36.33 36.69
N ALA A 273 -13.71 36.28 35.65
CA ALA A 273 -13.59 37.13 34.47
C ALA A 273 -14.63 38.27 34.46
N HIS A 274 -14.25 39.41 33.89
CA HIS A 274 -15.11 40.60 33.83
C HIS A 274 -15.86 40.74 32.49
N SER A 275 -15.43 39.99 31.48
CA SER A 275 -15.99 40.00 30.14
C SER A 275 -15.54 38.75 29.38
N ASP A 276 -16.16 38.48 28.23
CA ASP A 276 -15.73 37.40 27.34
C ASP A 276 -14.25 37.54 26.94
N ALA A 277 -13.80 38.75 26.59
CA ALA A 277 -12.41 38.99 26.23
C ALA A 277 -11.43 38.72 27.39
N HIS A 278 -11.80 39.11 28.62
CA HIS A 278 -10.99 38.80 29.80
C HIS A 278 -10.94 37.27 30.06
N ALA A 279 -12.07 36.57 29.92
CA ALA A 279 -12.13 35.12 30.10
C ALA A 279 -11.25 34.38 29.07
N LEU A 280 -11.25 34.81 27.81
CA LEU A 280 -10.39 34.21 26.79
C LEU A 280 -8.90 34.50 27.04
N HIS A 281 -8.56 35.67 27.56
CA HIS A 281 -7.20 35.95 28.02
C HIS A 281 -6.76 34.99 29.14
N LEU A 282 -7.61 34.80 30.16
CA LEU A 282 -7.36 33.85 31.25
C LEU A 282 -7.26 32.41 30.73
N ALA A 283 -8.09 32.02 29.77
CA ALA A 283 -8.05 30.70 29.16
C ALA A 283 -6.71 30.45 28.43
N ARG A 284 -6.19 31.46 27.70
CA ARG A 284 -4.87 31.38 27.08
C ARG A 284 -3.75 31.23 28.13
N ASN A 285 -3.84 31.96 29.24
CA ASN A 285 -2.87 31.85 30.34
C ASN A 285 -2.93 30.46 31.00
N ALA A 286 -4.12 29.91 31.21
CA ALA A 286 -4.32 28.55 31.71
C ALA A 286 -3.65 27.52 30.80
N VAL A 287 -3.86 27.61 29.48
CA VAL A 287 -3.23 26.72 28.49
C VAL A 287 -1.70 26.83 28.48
N ALA A 288 -1.18 28.06 28.59
CA ALA A 288 0.26 28.30 28.71
C ALA A 288 0.87 27.65 29.97
N GLY A 289 0.09 27.55 31.06
CA GLY A 289 0.50 26.96 32.32
C GLY A 289 0.53 25.43 32.36
N MET A 290 -0.10 24.71 31.42
CA MET A 290 -0.22 23.24 31.47
C MET A 290 0.97 22.46 30.88
N GLY A 291 2.14 23.09 30.71
CA GLY A 291 3.38 22.46 30.21
C GLY A 291 3.39 22.13 28.71
N GLN A 292 4.39 21.39 28.23
CA GLN A 292 4.46 20.88 26.85
C GLN A 292 4.19 19.36 26.83
N PRO A 293 3.52 18.81 25.79
CA PRO A 293 3.31 17.37 25.69
C PRO A 293 4.65 16.64 25.49
N GLU A 294 4.92 15.62 26.30
CA GLU A 294 6.09 14.75 26.12
C GLU A 294 5.95 13.90 24.85
N GLY A 295 6.99 13.88 24.01
CA GLY A 295 7.05 13.00 22.85
C GLY A 295 6.22 13.44 21.63
N ALA A 296 5.73 14.68 21.60
CA ALA A 296 5.14 15.24 20.39
C ALA A 296 6.18 15.30 19.26
N LEU A 297 5.84 14.73 18.09
CA LEU A 297 6.70 14.78 16.92
C LEU A 297 6.67 16.20 16.34
N LYS A 298 7.84 16.77 16.13
CA LYS A 298 7.97 18.07 15.49
C LYS A 298 7.82 17.91 13.98
N PHE A 299 7.09 18.84 13.37
CA PHE A 299 7.04 18.98 11.93
C PHE A 299 8.39 19.45 11.40
N ALA A 300 8.72 19.01 10.18
CA ALA A 300 9.91 19.49 9.52
C ALA A 300 9.81 21.02 9.35
N GLU A 301 10.90 21.73 9.63
CA GLU A 301 10.94 23.18 9.45
C GLU A 301 10.81 23.58 7.98
N HIS A 302 11.15 22.67 7.06
CA HIS A 302 11.12 22.89 5.62
C HIS A 302 10.44 21.71 4.94
N PHE A 303 9.58 22.01 3.96
CA PHE A 303 8.90 21.05 3.10
C PHE A 303 8.80 21.59 1.67
N GLU A 304 8.68 20.70 0.68
CA GLU A 304 8.43 21.07 -0.71
C GLU A 304 6.92 21.20 -0.96
N GLU A 305 6.48 22.22 -1.70
CA GLU A 305 5.11 22.24 -2.21
C GLU A 305 4.94 21.21 -3.35
N PRO A 306 3.72 20.71 -3.60
CA PRO A 306 3.45 19.88 -4.77
C PRO A 306 3.80 20.62 -6.06
N LEU A 307 4.24 19.89 -7.09
CA LEU A 307 4.58 20.45 -8.39
C LEU A 307 3.34 20.95 -9.15
N TYR A 308 2.17 20.39 -8.86
CA TYR A 308 0.92 20.67 -9.56
C TYR A 308 -0.08 21.41 -8.66
N PRO A 309 -0.82 22.40 -9.19
CA PRO A 309 -1.82 23.13 -8.43
C PRO A 309 -2.95 22.24 -7.89
N ALA A 310 -3.36 22.48 -6.64
CA ALA A 310 -4.48 21.76 -6.01
C ALA A 310 -5.82 21.98 -6.73
N GLU A 311 -5.99 23.12 -7.43
CA GLU A 311 -7.19 23.41 -8.21
C GLU A 311 -7.45 22.41 -9.34
N GLU A 312 -6.41 21.77 -9.85
CA GLU A 312 -6.56 20.80 -10.92
C GLU A 312 -7.31 19.53 -10.49
N LEU A 313 -7.43 19.27 -9.18
CA LEU A 313 -8.25 18.17 -8.63
C LEU A 313 -9.70 18.20 -9.13
N PHE A 314 -10.22 19.39 -9.46
CA PHE A 314 -11.57 19.55 -9.97
C PHE A 314 -11.75 18.91 -11.34
N GLY A 315 -10.82 19.16 -12.26
CA GLY A 315 -10.85 18.59 -13.61
C GLY A 315 -10.43 17.12 -13.70
N ILE A 316 -9.73 16.62 -12.68
CA ILE A 316 -9.29 15.21 -12.61
C ILE A 316 -10.43 14.31 -12.16
N VAL A 317 -11.04 14.64 -11.02
CA VAL A 317 -12.01 13.74 -10.37
C VAL A 317 -13.43 13.99 -10.85
N GLY A 318 -13.83 15.26 -10.98
CA GLY A 318 -15.20 15.63 -11.38
C GLY A 318 -16.29 15.13 -10.42
N ALA A 319 -17.56 15.37 -10.78
CA ALA A 319 -18.70 14.91 -9.98
C ALA A 319 -19.28 13.57 -10.43
N ASN A 320 -18.90 13.07 -11.60
CA ASN A 320 -19.44 11.83 -12.16
C ASN A 320 -18.68 10.59 -11.67
N LEU A 321 -19.23 9.92 -10.64
CA LEU A 321 -18.65 8.71 -10.04
C LEU A 321 -18.60 7.48 -10.96
N LYS A 322 -19.24 7.50 -12.14
CA LYS A 322 -19.15 6.40 -13.12
C LYS A 322 -17.86 6.47 -13.94
N LYS A 323 -17.18 7.62 -13.97
CA LYS A 323 -15.91 7.78 -14.67
C LYS A 323 -14.74 7.36 -13.79
N THR A 324 -13.79 6.64 -14.40
CA THR A 324 -12.53 6.24 -13.76
C THR A 324 -11.45 7.29 -14.01
N TYR A 325 -10.56 7.49 -13.05
CA TYR A 325 -9.38 8.33 -13.16
C TYR A 325 -8.22 7.65 -12.42
N ASP A 326 -6.98 8.02 -12.73
CA ASP A 326 -5.83 7.52 -11.98
C ASP A 326 -5.68 8.28 -10.65
N VAL A 327 -5.80 7.57 -9.53
CA VAL A 327 -5.69 8.17 -8.20
C VAL A 327 -4.30 8.77 -7.91
N ARG A 328 -3.26 8.38 -8.66
CA ARG A 328 -1.93 9.00 -8.59
C ARG A 328 -1.97 10.49 -8.91
N GLU A 329 -2.88 10.93 -9.76
CA GLU A 329 -3.06 12.35 -10.07
C GLU A 329 -3.60 13.15 -8.86
N VAL A 330 -4.35 12.51 -7.97
CA VAL A 330 -4.75 13.10 -6.69
C VAL A 330 -3.55 13.15 -5.74
N ILE A 331 -2.79 12.05 -5.63
CA ILE A 331 -1.59 11.96 -4.78
C ILE A 331 -0.59 13.06 -5.16
N ALA A 332 -0.32 13.25 -6.45
CA ALA A 332 0.62 14.22 -6.97
C ALA A 332 0.31 15.68 -6.56
N ARG A 333 -0.95 16.00 -6.23
CA ARG A 333 -1.40 17.35 -5.83
C ARG A 333 -1.50 17.55 -4.32
N ILE A 334 -1.26 16.51 -3.52
CA ILE A 334 -1.33 16.59 -2.06
C ILE A 334 0.00 16.30 -1.35
N VAL A 335 0.95 15.63 -2.00
CA VAL A 335 2.24 15.26 -1.40
C VAL A 335 3.37 16.21 -1.78
N ASP A 336 4.37 16.31 -0.90
CA ASP A 336 5.51 17.22 -1.06
C ASP A 336 6.32 16.89 -2.33
N GLY A 337 6.61 17.91 -3.12
CA GLY A 337 7.35 17.77 -4.39
C GLY A 337 6.69 16.82 -5.40
N SER A 338 5.41 16.47 -5.20
CA SER A 338 4.70 15.43 -5.94
C SER A 338 5.42 14.06 -5.94
N ARG A 339 6.27 13.80 -4.94
CA ARG A 339 7.10 12.58 -4.86
C ARG A 339 6.33 11.43 -4.22
N PHE A 340 6.39 10.26 -4.85
CA PHE A 340 5.70 9.06 -4.38
C PHE A 340 6.52 7.81 -4.66
N ASP A 341 6.80 7.04 -3.60
CA ASP A 341 7.48 5.75 -3.69
C ASP A 341 6.45 4.63 -3.71
N GLU A 342 6.07 4.21 -4.93
CA GLU A 342 4.99 3.25 -5.08
C GLU A 342 5.43 1.83 -4.68
N PHE A 343 4.76 1.30 -3.67
CA PHE A 343 4.93 -0.07 -3.19
C PHE A 343 4.10 -1.03 -4.04
N LYS A 344 4.73 -2.11 -4.52
CA LYS A 344 4.08 -3.16 -5.32
C LYS A 344 3.28 -2.59 -6.50
N GLU A 345 3.88 -1.65 -7.24
CA GLU A 345 3.27 -0.98 -8.40
C GLU A 345 2.59 -1.97 -9.36
N ARG A 346 3.24 -3.08 -9.69
CA ARG A 346 2.77 -4.09 -10.67
C ARG A 346 2.00 -5.27 -10.08
N TYR A 347 1.48 -5.15 -8.86
CA TYR A 347 0.71 -6.21 -8.19
C TYR A 347 -0.50 -5.61 -7.49
N GLY A 348 -1.70 -6.14 -7.72
CA GLY A 348 -2.94 -5.59 -7.14
C GLY A 348 -3.15 -4.12 -7.50
N GLU A 349 -3.01 -3.78 -8.79
CA GLU A 349 -2.96 -2.40 -9.33
C GLU A 349 -4.20 -1.55 -9.02
N THR A 350 -5.32 -2.18 -8.66
CA THR A 350 -6.55 -1.48 -8.25
C THR A 350 -6.48 -0.88 -6.84
N LEU A 351 -5.42 -1.17 -6.09
CA LEU A 351 -5.08 -0.48 -4.85
C LEU A 351 -3.65 0.05 -4.97
N VAL A 352 -3.53 1.37 -5.15
CA VAL A 352 -2.24 2.07 -5.14
C VAL A 352 -1.79 2.22 -3.71
N THR A 353 -0.55 1.82 -3.42
CA THR A 353 0.05 1.97 -2.09
C THR A 353 1.44 2.53 -2.21
N GLY A 354 1.88 3.39 -1.30
CA GLY A 354 3.22 3.92 -1.35
C GLY A 354 3.52 4.96 -0.28
N PHE A 355 4.77 5.36 -0.18
CA PHE A 355 5.24 6.34 0.79
C PHE A 355 5.36 7.72 0.15
N ALA A 356 5.02 8.75 0.93
CA ALA A 356 5.22 10.15 0.56
C ALA A 356 5.40 11.00 1.81
N ASN A 357 5.63 12.30 1.64
CA ASN A 357 5.54 13.27 2.73
C ASN A 357 4.40 14.27 2.50
N ILE A 358 3.82 14.77 3.60
CA ILE A 358 2.89 15.91 3.61
C ILE A 358 3.36 16.87 4.69
N TYR A 359 3.74 18.10 4.31
CA TYR A 359 4.36 19.08 5.21
C TYR A 359 5.58 18.51 5.97
N GLY A 360 6.40 17.74 5.25
CA GLY A 360 7.60 17.08 5.74
C GLY A 360 7.34 15.86 6.61
N GLN A 361 6.08 15.48 6.85
CA GLN A 361 5.75 14.27 7.60
C GLN A 361 5.52 13.08 6.67
N GLN A 362 6.26 12.00 6.93
CA GLN A 362 6.11 10.76 6.17
C GLN A 362 4.74 10.13 6.42
N VAL A 363 4.08 9.71 5.34
CA VAL A 363 2.79 9.03 5.35
C VAL A 363 2.83 7.80 4.43
N GLY A 364 2.10 6.76 4.83
CA GLY A 364 1.78 5.61 4.00
C GLY A 364 0.40 5.78 3.38
N ILE A 365 0.31 5.85 2.07
CA ILE A 365 -0.95 6.11 1.35
C ILE A 365 -1.51 4.78 0.84
N LEU A 366 -2.81 4.56 1.02
CA LEU A 366 -3.60 3.52 0.35
C LEU A 366 -4.74 4.19 -0.40
N ALA A 367 -4.78 4.04 -1.72
CA ALA A 367 -5.68 4.77 -2.59
C ALA A 367 -6.33 3.85 -3.63
N ASN A 368 -7.66 3.88 -3.72
CA ASN A 368 -8.38 3.04 -4.67
C ASN A 368 -8.22 3.53 -6.10
N ASN A 369 -7.95 2.60 -7.00
CA ASN A 369 -7.88 2.82 -8.45
C ASN A 369 -8.78 1.83 -9.22
N GLY A 370 -9.82 1.30 -8.54
CA GLY A 370 -10.71 0.27 -9.05
C GLY A 370 -11.33 -0.57 -7.93
N VAL A 371 -11.97 -1.69 -8.31
CA VAL A 371 -12.51 -2.70 -7.38
C VAL A 371 -11.38 -3.44 -6.65
N LEU A 372 -11.62 -3.92 -5.43
CA LEU A 372 -10.62 -4.69 -4.70
C LEU A 372 -10.63 -6.18 -5.10
N PHE A 373 -9.47 -6.69 -5.50
CA PHE A 373 -9.21 -8.12 -5.70
C PHE A 373 -8.47 -8.71 -4.48
N SER A 374 -8.29 -10.03 -4.48
CA SER A 374 -7.49 -10.74 -3.47
C SER A 374 -6.07 -10.18 -3.37
N GLU A 375 -5.44 -9.91 -4.52
CA GLU A 375 -4.10 -9.32 -4.64
C GLU A 375 -4.07 -7.93 -4.02
N SER A 376 -5.08 -7.09 -4.29
CA SER A 376 -5.21 -5.75 -3.73
C SER A 376 -5.31 -5.81 -2.20
N ALA A 377 -6.10 -6.73 -1.66
CA ALA A 377 -6.25 -6.88 -0.21
C ALA A 377 -4.96 -7.40 0.47
N MET A 378 -4.26 -8.35 -0.15
CA MET A 378 -2.96 -8.84 0.33
C MET A 378 -1.87 -7.75 0.26
N LYS A 379 -1.86 -6.94 -0.80
CA LYS A 379 -0.99 -5.78 -0.94
C LYS A 379 -1.25 -4.76 0.16
N GLY A 380 -2.51 -4.39 0.38
CA GLY A 380 -2.91 -3.43 1.42
C GLY A 380 -2.56 -3.92 2.83
N ALA A 381 -2.82 -5.20 3.15
CA ALA A 381 -2.47 -5.78 4.44
C ALA A 381 -0.95 -5.69 4.72
N HIS A 382 -0.13 -6.17 3.78
CA HIS A 382 1.34 -6.10 3.90
C HIS A 382 1.82 -4.64 4.00
N PHE A 383 1.26 -3.72 3.20
CA PHE A 383 1.66 -2.32 3.27
C PHE A 383 1.34 -1.68 4.63
N ILE A 384 0.18 -2.00 5.22
CA ILE A 384 -0.18 -1.58 6.58
C ILE A 384 0.78 -2.16 7.61
N GLU A 385 1.17 -3.44 7.50
CA GLU A 385 2.18 -4.05 8.38
C GLU A 385 3.51 -3.28 8.34
N LEU A 386 3.98 -2.89 7.14
CA LEU A 386 5.20 -2.09 6.98
C LEU A 386 5.07 -0.70 7.63
N CYS A 387 3.94 -0.02 7.44
CA CYS A 387 3.70 1.28 8.06
C CYS A 387 3.63 1.16 9.58
N CYS A 388 2.95 0.15 10.10
CA CYS A 388 2.87 -0.14 11.53
C CYS A 388 4.24 -0.45 12.14
N GLN A 389 5.06 -1.27 11.47
CA GLN A 389 6.42 -1.59 11.92
C GLN A 389 7.29 -0.33 12.01
N ARG A 390 7.13 0.59 11.06
CA ARG A 390 7.92 1.83 10.95
C ARG A 390 7.30 3.02 11.69
N LYS A 391 6.14 2.83 12.32
CA LYS A 391 5.34 3.89 12.97
C LYS A 391 4.99 5.05 12.03
N ILE A 392 4.65 4.74 10.78
CA ILE A 392 4.27 5.71 9.76
C ILE A 392 2.74 5.87 9.78
N PRO A 393 2.19 7.09 9.90
CA PRO A 393 0.75 7.37 9.75
C PRO A 393 0.20 6.89 8.40
N LEU A 394 -1.04 6.43 8.41
CA LEU A 394 -1.74 5.91 7.24
C LEU A 394 -2.77 6.93 6.71
N LEU A 395 -2.75 7.16 5.41
CA LEU A 395 -3.75 7.94 4.67
C LEU A 395 -4.54 7.04 3.72
N PHE A 396 -5.86 6.99 3.89
CA PHE A 396 -6.77 6.26 3.01
C PHE A 396 -7.51 7.22 2.08
N LEU A 397 -7.36 7.05 0.77
CA LEU A 397 -8.12 7.78 -0.25
C LEU A 397 -9.18 6.85 -0.85
N GLN A 398 -10.44 7.02 -0.40
CA GLN A 398 -11.53 6.13 -0.78
C GLN A 398 -12.17 6.55 -2.10
N ASN A 399 -12.10 5.65 -3.08
CA ASN A 399 -12.92 5.63 -4.28
C ASN A 399 -13.23 4.18 -4.67
N ILE A 400 -14.06 3.53 -3.85
CA ILE A 400 -14.28 2.09 -3.87
C ILE A 400 -15.75 1.72 -4.08
N THR A 401 -15.98 0.90 -5.10
CA THR A 401 -17.30 0.31 -5.44
C THR A 401 -17.54 -1.05 -4.79
N GLY A 402 -16.49 -1.70 -4.28
CA GLY A 402 -16.58 -2.96 -3.55
C GLY A 402 -15.45 -3.93 -3.89
N PHE A 403 -15.61 -5.17 -3.47
CA PHE A 403 -14.73 -6.28 -3.87
C PHE A 403 -15.23 -6.90 -5.18
N MET A 404 -14.33 -7.55 -5.92
CA MET A 404 -14.72 -8.37 -7.06
C MET A 404 -15.70 -9.47 -6.62
N VAL A 405 -16.66 -9.82 -7.47
CA VAL A 405 -17.66 -10.87 -7.19
C VAL A 405 -17.59 -11.97 -8.25
N GLY A 406 -17.98 -13.19 -7.88
CA GLY A 406 -18.03 -14.34 -8.78
C GLY A 406 -17.43 -15.59 -8.15
N ARG A 407 -17.78 -16.76 -8.71
CA ARG A 407 -17.33 -18.06 -8.18
C ARG A 407 -15.81 -18.16 -8.06
N ASP A 408 -15.08 -17.68 -9.05
CA ASP A 408 -13.61 -17.77 -9.07
C ASP A 408 -12.97 -16.87 -8.00
N ALA A 409 -13.53 -15.68 -7.76
CA ALA A 409 -13.10 -14.79 -6.69
C ALA A 409 -13.35 -15.43 -5.31
N GLU A 410 -14.53 -16.01 -5.11
CA GLU A 410 -14.90 -16.69 -3.85
C GLU A 410 -14.02 -17.93 -3.61
N ALA A 411 -13.87 -18.79 -4.61
CA ALA A 411 -13.04 -20.00 -4.53
C ALA A 411 -11.55 -19.66 -4.36
N GLY A 412 -11.08 -18.59 -5.00
CA GLY A 412 -9.76 -18.01 -4.81
C GLY A 412 -9.56 -17.35 -3.44
N GLY A 413 -10.60 -17.29 -2.60
CA GLY A 413 -10.50 -16.87 -1.21
C GLY A 413 -10.59 -15.36 -1.00
N ILE A 414 -11.28 -14.62 -1.87
CA ILE A 414 -11.41 -13.15 -1.74
C ILE A 414 -11.89 -12.72 -0.36
N ALA A 415 -12.79 -13.48 0.28
CA ALA A 415 -13.24 -13.22 1.64
C ALA A 415 -12.09 -13.29 2.68
N LYS A 416 -11.21 -14.30 2.62
CA LYS A 416 -10.07 -14.41 3.56
C LYS A 416 -8.99 -13.37 3.27
N HIS A 417 -8.81 -12.96 2.02
CA HIS A 417 -7.85 -11.92 1.65
C HIS A 417 -8.35 -10.53 2.06
N GLY A 418 -9.63 -10.23 1.81
CA GLY A 418 -10.31 -9.05 2.35
C GLY A 418 -10.28 -9.00 3.88
N ALA A 419 -10.49 -10.14 4.55
CA ALA A 419 -10.39 -10.22 6.01
C ALA A 419 -8.99 -9.87 6.53
N LYS A 420 -7.90 -10.21 5.82
CA LYS A 420 -6.55 -9.79 6.22
C LYS A 420 -6.39 -8.27 6.15
N LEU A 421 -6.86 -7.63 5.08
CA LEU A 421 -6.86 -6.17 4.97
C LEU A 421 -7.63 -5.54 6.14
N VAL A 422 -8.84 -6.03 6.41
CA VAL A 422 -9.68 -5.53 7.50
C VAL A 422 -9.03 -5.73 8.88
N THR A 423 -8.43 -6.89 9.14
CA THR A 423 -7.65 -7.14 10.37
C THR A 423 -6.49 -6.16 10.50
N ALA A 424 -5.75 -5.92 9.41
CA ALA A 424 -4.63 -4.98 9.41
C ALA A 424 -5.10 -3.55 9.74
N VAL A 425 -6.17 -3.08 9.08
CA VAL A 425 -6.77 -1.75 9.32
C VAL A 425 -7.28 -1.61 10.76
N ALA A 426 -7.99 -2.62 11.27
CA ALA A 426 -8.57 -2.59 12.61
C ALA A 426 -7.49 -2.54 13.69
N CYS A 427 -6.44 -3.35 13.57
CA CYS A 427 -5.41 -3.47 14.59
C CYS A 427 -4.32 -2.38 14.52
N ALA A 428 -4.15 -1.72 13.36
CA ALA A 428 -3.14 -0.69 13.17
C ALA A 428 -3.28 0.44 14.21
N ALA A 429 -2.24 0.61 15.04
CA ALA A 429 -2.17 1.60 16.11
C ALA A 429 -1.58 2.95 15.66
N VAL A 430 -0.97 2.99 14.48
CA VAL A 430 -0.53 4.24 13.84
C VAL A 430 -1.73 5.15 13.56
N PRO A 431 -1.57 6.49 13.53
CA PRO A 431 -2.66 7.37 13.14
C PRO A 431 -3.20 7.02 11.75
N LYS A 432 -4.51 6.90 11.64
CA LYS A 432 -5.22 6.64 10.37
C LYS A 432 -6.06 7.87 10.03
N ILE A 433 -5.91 8.41 8.84
CA ILE A 433 -6.71 9.51 8.31
C ILE A 433 -7.36 9.03 7.02
N THR A 434 -8.64 9.34 6.83
CA THR A 434 -9.43 8.88 5.68
C THR A 434 -10.02 10.09 4.94
N VAL A 435 -9.95 10.09 3.61
CA VAL A 435 -10.65 11.06 2.74
C VAL A 435 -11.45 10.29 1.70
N LEU A 436 -12.76 10.51 1.68
CA LEU A 436 -13.64 9.98 0.64
C LEU A 436 -13.59 10.93 -0.56
N ILE A 437 -12.91 10.51 -1.62
CA ILE A 437 -12.71 11.29 -2.86
C ILE A 437 -13.66 10.86 -3.98
N GLY A 438 -14.38 9.75 -3.79
CA GLY A 438 -15.38 9.22 -4.72
C GLY A 438 -16.37 8.29 -4.03
N GLY A 439 -16.53 7.07 -4.55
CA GLY A 439 -17.42 6.07 -3.96
C GLY A 439 -16.90 5.49 -2.65
N SER A 440 -17.79 5.16 -1.72
CA SER A 440 -17.50 4.37 -0.52
C SER A 440 -18.63 3.38 -0.28
N TYR A 441 -18.53 2.22 -0.93
CA TYR A 441 -19.60 1.25 -0.99
C TYR A 441 -19.25 -0.09 -0.33
N GLY A 442 -20.20 -0.63 0.43
CA GLY A 442 -20.17 -1.99 0.97
C GLY A 442 -18.89 -2.34 1.73
N ALA A 443 -18.38 -3.56 1.53
CA ALA A 443 -17.18 -4.04 2.21
C ALA A 443 -15.90 -3.24 1.86
N GLY A 444 -15.91 -2.48 0.77
CA GLY A 444 -14.81 -1.58 0.42
C GLY A 444 -14.62 -0.46 1.45
N ASN A 445 -15.72 0.08 1.98
CA ASN A 445 -15.68 1.05 3.09
C ASN A 445 -14.88 0.51 4.28
N TYR A 446 -15.05 -0.77 4.59
CA TYR A 446 -14.40 -1.43 5.71
C TYR A 446 -12.90 -1.61 5.49
N GLY A 447 -12.53 -2.18 4.34
CA GLY A 447 -11.13 -2.43 3.98
C GLY A 447 -10.31 -1.14 3.82
N MET A 448 -10.95 0.01 3.59
CA MET A 448 -10.28 1.30 3.41
C MET A 448 -10.42 2.24 4.62
N CYS A 449 -10.63 1.70 5.82
CA CYS A 449 -10.70 2.48 7.07
C CYS A 449 -11.85 3.50 7.13
N GLY A 450 -13.07 3.06 6.80
CA GLY A 450 -14.29 3.81 7.04
C GLY A 450 -14.58 4.06 8.52
N ARG A 451 -15.68 4.75 8.83
CA ARG A 451 -15.99 5.30 10.17
C ARG A 451 -15.91 4.28 11.32
N ALA A 452 -16.29 3.03 11.07
CA ALA A 452 -16.28 1.97 12.08
C ALA A 452 -14.88 1.47 12.48
N TYR A 453 -13.83 1.86 11.73
CA TYR A 453 -12.44 1.44 11.97
C TYR A 453 -11.62 2.51 12.70
N SER A 454 -12.31 3.48 13.31
CA SER A 454 -11.76 4.57 14.12
C SER A 454 -10.56 5.26 13.47
N PRO A 455 -10.70 5.81 12.24
CA PRO A 455 -9.73 6.78 11.77
C PRO A 455 -9.75 8.01 12.70
N ARG A 456 -8.56 8.57 12.98
CA ARG A 456 -8.42 9.79 13.80
C ARG A 456 -9.26 10.92 13.22
N PHE A 457 -9.27 11.02 11.89
CA PHE A 457 -10.14 11.91 11.14
C PHE A 457 -10.65 11.23 9.87
N LEU A 458 -11.91 11.47 9.53
CA LEU A 458 -12.49 11.05 8.26
C LEU A 458 -13.18 12.24 7.60
N PHE A 459 -12.74 12.64 6.42
CA PHE A 459 -13.32 13.73 5.64
C PHE A 459 -13.95 13.22 4.35
N MET A 460 -14.82 14.03 3.76
CA MET A 460 -15.53 13.69 2.53
C MET A 460 -15.45 14.84 1.52
N TRP A 461 -15.29 14.54 0.24
CA TRP A 461 -15.44 15.53 -0.82
C TRP A 461 -16.92 15.72 -1.20
N PRO A 462 -17.31 16.85 -1.79
CA PRO A 462 -18.72 17.14 -2.14
C PRO A 462 -19.27 16.25 -3.26
N ASN A 463 -18.41 15.62 -4.08
CA ASN A 463 -18.83 14.65 -5.09
C ASN A 463 -19.01 13.23 -4.53
N ALA A 464 -18.43 12.92 -3.37
CA ALA A 464 -18.37 11.56 -2.86
C ALA A 464 -19.76 10.99 -2.54
N ARG A 465 -19.87 9.67 -2.46
CA ARG A 465 -21.11 8.97 -2.04
C ARG A 465 -20.79 7.82 -1.12
N ILE A 466 -21.63 7.61 -0.10
CA ILE A 466 -21.45 6.52 0.87
C ILE A 466 -22.75 5.75 1.09
N SER A 467 -22.72 4.43 0.88
CA SER A 467 -23.88 3.57 1.16
C SER A 467 -23.47 2.10 1.23
N VAL A 468 -24.42 1.23 1.62
CA VAL A 468 -24.17 -0.22 1.68
C VAL A 468 -23.85 -0.82 0.31
N MET A 469 -24.41 -0.26 -0.77
CA MET A 469 -24.11 -0.57 -2.18
C MET A 469 -24.63 0.57 -3.07
N GLY A 470 -24.30 0.58 -4.36
CA GLY A 470 -24.82 1.58 -5.30
C GLY A 470 -26.34 1.50 -5.45
N GLY A 471 -27.01 2.64 -5.64
CA GLY A 471 -28.49 2.70 -5.75
C GLY A 471 -29.04 1.83 -6.87
N GLU A 472 -28.41 1.89 -8.05
CA GLU A 472 -28.76 1.06 -9.22
C GLU A 472 -28.60 -0.45 -8.91
N GLN A 473 -27.55 -0.83 -8.17
CA GLN A 473 -27.33 -2.21 -7.74
C GLN A 473 -28.41 -2.68 -6.76
N ALA A 474 -28.73 -1.85 -5.75
CA ALA A 474 -29.77 -2.16 -4.77
C ALA A 474 -31.14 -2.34 -5.43
N ALA A 475 -31.47 -1.45 -6.36
CA ALA A 475 -32.73 -1.51 -7.09
C ALA A 475 -32.83 -2.76 -7.97
N ASN A 476 -31.76 -3.12 -8.68
CA ASN A 476 -31.72 -4.32 -9.51
C ASN A 476 -31.88 -5.61 -8.69
N VAL A 477 -31.23 -5.71 -7.52
CA VAL A 477 -31.38 -6.87 -6.62
C VAL A 477 -32.82 -6.98 -6.11
N LEU A 478 -33.42 -5.88 -5.67
CA LEU A 478 -34.81 -5.89 -5.19
C LEU A 478 -35.81 -6.26 -6.29
N CYS A 479 -35.62 -5.73 -7.51
CA CYS A 479 -36.45 -6.09 -8.67
C CYS A 479 -36.34 -7.58 -8.99
N THR A 480 -35.11 -8.13 -9.01
CA THR A 480 -34.87 -9.56 -9.29
C THR A 480 -35.55 -10.47 -8.25
N VAL A 481 -35.39 -10.15 -6.96
CA VAL A 481 -36.03 -10.93 -5.87
C VAL A 481 -37.55 -10.91 -6.00
N GLN A 482 -38.12 -9.76 -6.37
CA GLN A 482 -39.56 -9.63 -6.49
C GLN A 482 -40.11 -10.31 -7.75
N GLN A 483 -39.37 -10.25 -8.86
CA GLN A 483 -39.65 -11.00 -10.07
C GLN A 483 -39.65 -12.52 -9.81
N ASP A 484 -38.65 -13.03 -9.08
CA ASP A 484 -38.57 -14.45 -8.72
C ASP A 484 -39.71 -14.87 -7.80
N LYS A 485 -40.09 -14.02 -6.85
CA LYS A 485 -41.25 -14.26 -5.98
C LYS A 485 -42.54 -14.36 -6.79
N ARG A 486 -42.80 -13.39 -7.67
CA ARG A 486 -44.00 -13.40 -8.55
C ARG A 486 -44.01 -14.61 -9.47
N LYS A 487 -42.85 -15.00 -10.01
CA LYS A 487 -42.70 -16.20 -10.84
C LYS A 487 -43.06 -17.47 -10.06
N ARG A 488 -42.66 -17.59 -8.79
CA ARG A 488 -43.05 -18.70 -7.90
C ARG A 488 -44.55 -18.71 -7.58
N GLU A 489 -45.17 -17.54 -7.52
CA GLU A 489 -46.61 -17.34 -7.32
C GLU A 489 -47.44 -17.50 -8.62
N GLY A 490 -46.79 -17.76 -9.76
CA GLY A 490 -47.45 -17.88 -11.07
C GLY A 490 -47.95 -16.54 -11.64
N LEU A 491 -47.51 -15.41 -11.09
CA LEU A 491 -47.90 -14.06 -11.50
C LEU A 491 -46.88 -13.47 -12.49
N GLN A 492 -47.35 -12.60 -13.39
CA GLN A 492 -46.48 -11.86 -14.30
C GLN A 492 -45.84 -10.64 -13.59
N TRP A 493 -44.64 -10.28 -14.02
CA TRP A 493 -43.91 -9.09 -13.59
C TRP A 493 -43.78 -8.15 -14.78
N THR A 494 -44.41 -6.98 -14.68
CA THR A 494 -44.44 -5.99 -15.76
C THR A 494 -43.28 -4.99 -15.67
N LYS A 495 -42.98 -4.31 -16.78
CA LYS A 495 -41.94 -3.26 -16.78
C LYS A 495 -42.34 -2.07 -15.92
N GLU A 496 -43.64 -1.77 -15.87
CA GLU A 496 -44.20 -0.68 -15.08
C GLU A 496 -44.05 -0.96 -13.58
N GLU A 497 -44.26 -2.20 -13.13
CA GLU A 497 -43.98 -2.62 -11.75
C GLU A 497 -42.48 -2.56 -11.42
N ASP A 498 -41.63 -2.91 -12.38
CA ASP A 498 -40.17 -2.84 -12.26
C ASP A 498 -39.69 -1.38 -12.08
N GLU A 499 -40.15 -0.46 -12.92
CA GLU A 499 -39.82 0.96 -12.82
C GLU A 499 -40.40 1.62 -11.56
N ALA A 500 -41.62 1.23 -11.16
CA ALA A 500 -42.27 1.73 -9.95
C ALA A 500 -41.52 1.32 -8.67
N LEU A 501 -40.82 0.18 -8.68
CA LEU A 501 -39.95 -0.24 -7.59
C LEU A 501 -38.54 0.34 -7.69
N ARG A 502 -37.96 0.39 -8.91
CA ARG A 502 -36.57 0.81 -9.13
C ARG A 502 -36.35 2.28 -8.76
N ARG A 503 -37.16 3.20 -9.30
CA ARG A 503 -36.94 4.64 -9.15
C ARG A 503 -36.93 5.12 -7.69
N PRO A 504 -37.91 4.76 -6.82
CA PRO A 504 -37.88 5.17 -5.42
C PRO A 504 -36.67 4.65 -4.64
N VAL A 505 -36.16 3.47 -4.99
CA VAL A 505 -34.95 2.90 -4.37
C VAL A 505 -33.72 3.70 -4.78
N GLU A 506 -33.56 4.00 -6.07
CA GLU A 506 -32.44 4.80 -6.56
C GLU A 506 -32.43 6.21 -5.95
N GLU A 507 -33.57 6.89 -5.93
CA GLU A 507 -33.73 8.21 -5.32
C GLU A 507 -33.40 8.21 -3.82
N LYS A 508 -33.84 7.17 -3.10
CA LYS A 508 -33.53 7.00 -1.68
C LYS A 508 -32.03 6.85 -1.45
N PHE A 509 -31.37 5.98 -2.22
CA PHE A 509 -29.93 5.73 -2.08
C PHE A 509 -29.09 6.94 -2.47
N GLU A 510 -29.49 7.71 -3.49
CA GLU A 510 -28.81 8.95 -3.85
C GLU A 510 -28.92 9.99 -2.73
N LYS A 511 -30.12 10.15 -2.15
CA LYS A 511 -30.36 11.07 -1.03
C LYS A 511 -29.58 10.67 0.23
N GLU A 512 -29.67 9.41 0.63
CA GLU A 512 -29.03 8.90 1.85
C GLU A 512 -27.51 8.76 1.70
N GLY A 513 -27.02 8.60 0.48
CA GLY A 513 -25.59 8.53 0.18
C GLY A 513 -24.91 9.88 -0.05
N HIS A 514 -25.67 10.98 -0.15
CA HIS A 514 -25.15 12.32 -0.37
C HIS A 514 -24.26 12.80 0.81
N PRO A 515 -23.14 13.52 0.55
CA PRO A 515 -22.23 13.99 1.62
C PRO A 515 -22.93 14.77 2.72
N TYR A 516 -23.94 15.58 2.38
CA TYR A 516 -24.70 16.36 3.36
C TYR A 516 -25.55 15.49 4.29
N PHE A 517 -26.08 14.37 3.79
CA PHE A 517 -26.84 13.44 4.62
C PHE A 517 -25.92 12.73 5.62
N ALA A 518 -24.75 12.31 5.15
CA ALA A 518 -23.71 11.66 5.94
C ALA A 518 -23.12 12.61 7.01
N SER A 519 -22.73 13.81 6.61
CA SER A 519 -22.09 14.80 7.49
C SER A 519 -23.07 15.39 8.51
N ALA A 520 -24.36 15.51 8.14
CA ALA A 520 -25.42 15.85 9.11
C ALA A 520 -25.54 14.84 10.25
N ARG A 521 -25.09 13.59 10.04
CA ARG A 521 -25.15 12.46 10.98
C ARG A 521 -23.79 12.08 11.56
N LEU A 522 -22.73 12.85 11.28
CA LEU A 522 -21.36 12.61 11.76
C LEU A 522 -20.79 11.25 11.32
N TRP A 523 -21.14 10.80 10.11
CA TRP A 523 -20.43 9.67 9.49
C TRP A 523 -19.01 10.08 9.07
N ASP A 524 -18.82 11.37 8.82
CA ASP A 524 -17.57 12.08 8.62
C ASP A 524 -17.41 13.24 9.62
N ASP A 525 -16.19 13.76 9.68
CA ASP A 525 -15.75 14.91 10.46
C ASP A 525 -15.82 16.22 9.64
N GLY A 526 -16.38 16.20 8.43
CA GLY A 526 -16.59 17.38 7.59
C GLY A 526 -16.51 17.08 6.10
N VAL A 527 -17.34 17.80 5.33
CA VAL A 527 -17.21 17.89 3.88
C VAL A 527 -16.24 19.02 3.55
N ILE A 528 -15.20 18.75 2.77
CA ILE A 528 -14.11 19.68 2.46
C ILE A 528 -14.04 19.99 0.96
N ASP A 529 -13.60 21.20 0.62
CA ASP A 529 -13.19 21.53 -0.75
C ASP A 529 -12.00 20.64 -1.15
N PRO A 530 -12.03 19.94 -2.30
CA PRO A 530 -10.92 19.10 -2.74
C PRO A 530 -9.56 19.81 -2.72
N ARG A 531 -9.53 21.12 -3.00
CA ARG A 531 -8.31 21.94 -2.98
C ARG A 531 -7.68 22.07 -1.59
N ASP A 532 -8.51 21.99 -0.56
CA ASP A 532 -8.06 22.13 0.83
C ASP A 532 -7.53 20.82 1.41
N THR A 533 -7.64 19.69 0.69
CA THR A 533 -7.25 18.36 1.17
C THR A 533 -5.85 18.35 1.78
N ARG A 534 -4.84 18.89 1.07
CA ARG A 534 -3.45 18.95 1.59
C ARG A 534 -3.38 19.68 2.93
N ARG A 535 -3.97 20.88 3.02
CA ARG A 535 -3.98 21.70 4.24
C ARG A 535 -4.72 21.01 5.40
N VAL A 536 -5.87 20.41 5.12
CA VAL A 536 -6.64 19.63 6.10
C VAL A 536 -5.84 18.44 6.61
N LEU A 537 -5.15 17.72 5.73
CA LEU A 537 -4.27 16.61 6.11
C LEU A 537 -3.10 17.09 6.98
N GLY A 538 -2.50 18.25 6.68
CA GLY A 538 -1.45 18.86 7.50
C GLY A 538 -1.91 19.14 8.94
N LEU A 539 -3.08 19.79 9.09
CA LEU A 539 -3.67 20.09 10.40
C LEU A 539 -4.08 18.81 11.15
N ALA A 540 -4.63 17.82 10.44
CA ALA A 540 -4.97 16.53 11.01
C ALA A 540 -3.71 15.80 11.51
N LEU A 541 -2.65 15.71 10.70
CA LEU A 541 -1.37 15.12 11.10
C LEU A 541 -0.80 15.85 12.32
N GLN A 542 -0.83 17.19 12.34
CA GLN A 542 -0.37 17.98 13.47
C GLN A 542 -1.10 17.60 14.77
N ALA A 543 -2.41 17.39 14.70
CA ALA A 543 -3.19 16.93 15.84
C ALA A 543 -2.84 15.49 16.25
N THR A 544 -2.69 14.57 15.30
CA THR A 544 -2.47 13.14 15.63
C THR A 544 -1.09 12.81 16.20
N LEU A 545 -0.11 13.68 15.96
CA LEU A 545 1.30 13.44 16.31
C LEU A 545 1.72 14.12 17.62
N GLN A 546 0.75 14.52 18.45
CA GLN A 546 0.98 15.07 19.79
C GLN A 546 1.35 14.01 20.85
N ARG A 547 1.29 12.72 20.49
CA ARG A 547 1.65 11.60 21.36
C ARG A 547 2.54 10.58 20.65
N PRO A 548 3.37 9.81 21.40
CA PRO A 548 4.13 8.70 20.84
C PRO A 548 3.21 7.65 20.20
N ILE A 549 3.61 7.16 19.03
CA ILE A 549 2.89 6.11 18.32
C ILE A 549 3.14 4.76 19.03
N SER A 550 2.05 4.16 19.49
CA SER A 550 2.04 2.85 20.17
C SER A 550 2.43 1.72 19.21
N GLU A 551 2.94 0.63 19.78
CA GLU A 551 3.18 -0.59 18.99
C GLU A 551 1.85 -1.21 18.53
N THR A 552 1.85 -1.71 17.29
CA THR A 552 0.71 -2.43 16.73
C THR A 552 0.79 -3.91 17.10
N LYS A 553 -0.30 -4.46 17.62
CA LYS A 553 -0.49 -5.90 17.81
C LYS A 553 -1.63 -6.37 16.92
N PHE A 554 -1.29 -7.12 15.87
CA PHE A 554 -2.29 -7.66 14.97
C PHE A 554 -3.05 -8.84 15.59
N GLY A 555 -4.34 -8.94 15.27
CA GLY A 555 -5.10 -10.16 15.47
C GLY A 555 -4.63 -11.29 14.54
N VAL A 556 -5.21 -12.47 14.70
CA VAL A 556 -4.85 -13.62 13.86
C VAL A 556 -5.21 -13.34 12.39
N PHE A 557 -4.21 -13.40 11.51
CA PHE A 557 -4.45 -13.40 10.07
C PHE A 557 -4.94 -14.78 9.62
N ARG A 558 -6.11 -14.83 8.96
CA ARG A 558 -6.68 -16.09 8.45
C ARG A 558 -5.90 -16.59 7.24
N MET A 559 -4.93 -17.47 7.50
CA MET A 559 -4.24 -18.27 6.49
C MET A 559 -4.93 -19.63 6.37
N ASN A 560 -5.14 -20.12 5.14
CA ASN A 560 -5.64 -21.47 4.88
C ASN A 560 -4.82 -22.07 3.75
N TYR A 561 -3.94 -23.01 4.10
CA TYR A 561 -3.03 -23.67 3.17
C TYR A 561 -3.78 -24.31 1.99
N ALA A 562 -4.88 -25.02 2.23
CA ALA A 562 -5.67 -25.66 1.17
C ALA A 562 -6.20 -24.65 0.15
N SER A 563 -6.66 -23.49 0.61
CA SER A 563 -7.11 -22.41 -0.28
C SER A 563 -5.95 -21.71 -0.99
N GLU A 564 -4.77 -21.59 -0.36
CA GLU A 564 -3.57 -21.06 -1.05
C GLU A 564 -3.10 -22.01 -2.16
N VAL A 565 -3.14 -23.33 -1.92
CA VAL A 565 -2.82 -24.34 -2.95
C VAL A 565 -3.86 -24.34 -4.07
N TYR A 566 -5.15 -24.18 -3.75
CA TYR A 566 -6.20 -24.01 -4.76
C TYR A 566 -5.94 -22.79 -5.66
N ALA A 567 -5.67 -21.62 -5.06
CA ALA A 567 -5.35 -20.39 -5.80
C ALA A 567 -4.06 -20.54 -6.62
N PHE A 568 -3.08 -21.28 -6.10
CA PHE A 568 -1.84 -21.60 -6.82
C PHE A 568 -2.11 -22.43 -8.07
N GLY A 569 -2.97 -23.45 -8.01
CA GLY A 569 -3.39 -24.25 -9.17
C GLY A 569 -3.96 -23.39 -10.30
N HIS A 570 -4.81 -22.41 -9.97
CA HIS A 570 -5.33 -21.43 -10.93
C HIS A 570 -4.23 -20.53 -11.51
N ARG A 571 -3.30 -20.04 -10.68
CA ARG A 571 -2.19 -19.17 -11.12
C ARG A 571 -1.29 -19.87 -12.13
N ILE A 572 -0.99 -21.14 -11.91
CA ILE A 572 -0.19 -21.94 -12.86
C ILE A 572 -1.03 -22.47 -14.03
N GLY A 573 -2.32 -22.10 -14.12
CA GLY A 573 -3.25 -22.45 -15.19
C GLY A 573 -3.62 -23.93 -15.25
N ALA A 574 -3.62 -24.61 -14.10
CA ALA A 574 -4.01 -26.01 -13.92
C ALA A 574 -5.17 -26.14 -12.90
N PRO A 575 -6.29 -25.41 -13.05
CA PRO A 575 -7.40 -25.42 -12.09
C PRO A 575 -8.12 -26.77 -11.95
N GLU A 576 -7.95 -27.66 -12.93
CA GLU A 576 -8.50 -29.01 -12.97
C GLU A 576 -7.75 -30.02 -12.09
N VAL A 577 -6.53 -29.68 -11.65
CA VAL A 577 -5.73 -30.56 -10.80
C VAL A 577 -6.30 -30.55 -9.39
N HIS A 578 -6.59 -31.75 -8.86
CA HIS A 578 -7.05 -31.89 -7.49
C HIS A 578 -6.02 -31.33 -6.51
N SER A 579 -6.49 -30.56 -5.51
CA SER A 579 -5.61 -29.92 -4.53
C SER A 579 -4.70 -30.91 -3.80
N GLU A 580 -5.12 -32.15 -3.59
CA GLU A 580 -4.32 -33.20 -2.95
C GLU A 580 -3.04 -33.52 -3.75
N GLU A 581 -3.11 -33.56 -5.09
CA GLU A 581 -1.95 -33.81 -5.95
C GLU A 581 -0.98 -32.62 -5.95
N LEU A 582 -1.50 -31.38 -5.94
CA LEU A 582 -0.67 -30.18 -5.79
C LEU A 582 -0.01 -30.13 -4.41
N VAL A 583 -0.76 -30.46 -3.36
CA VAL A 583 -0.25 -30.58 -2.00
C VAL A 583 0.86 -31.63 -1.94
N LYS A 584 0.64 -32.81 -2.56
CA LYS A 584 1.64 -33.88 -2.67
C LYS A 584 2.93 -33.39 -3.32
N ALA A 585 2.81 -32.72 -4.48
CA ALA A 585 3.94 -32.16 -5.22
C ALA A 585 4.72 -31.09 -4.42
N LEU A 586 4.01 -30.30 -3.62
CA LEU A 586 4.58 -29.24 -2.77
C LEU A 586 5.10 -29.74 -1.41
N THR A 587 5.12 -31.05 -1.15
CA THR A 587 5.52 -31.60 0.17
C THR A 587 6.77 -32.45 0.07
N CYS A 588 7.87 -31.93 0.61
CA CYS A 588 9.12 -32.68 0.75
C CYS A 588 8.99 -33.76 1.82
N GLU A 589 9.74 -34.85 1.66
CA GLU A 589 9.80 -35.92 2.66
C GLU A 589 10.28 -35.43 4.04
N SER A 590 11.22 -34.48 4.04
CA SER A 590 11.72 -33.81 5.26
C SER A 590 10.62 -33.11 6.06
N PHE A 591 9.48 -32.75 5.46
CA PHE A 591 8.37 -32.15 6.21
C PHE A 591 7.86 -33.07 7.32
N PHE A 592 7.84 -34.38 7.09
CA PHE A 592 7.32 -35.38 8.03
C PHE A 592 8.28 -35.65 9.19
N THR A 593 9.53 -35.19 9.13
CA THR A 593 10.53 -35.39 10.19
C THR A 593 10.57 -34.23 11.18
N ARG A 594 9.63 -33.29 11.13
CA ARG A 594 9.58 -32.14 12.04
C ARG A 594 8.88 -32.48 13.35
N SER A 595 9.46 -32.06 14.47
CA SER A 595 8.91 -32.30 15.81
C SER A 595 7.54 -31.65 16.04
N ASP A 596 7.25 -30.50 15.39
CA ASP A 596 5.96 -29.81 15.50
C ASP A 596 4.83 -30.50 14.71
N VAL A 597 5.19 -31.39 13.78
CA VAL A 597 4.25 -32.26 13.05
C VAL A 597 3.94 -33.53 13.86
N GLU A 598 4.89 -34.04 14.65
CA GLU A 598 4.67 -35.16 15.58
C GLU A 598 3.84 -34.78 16.82
N GLU A 599 4.01 -33.57 17.36
CA GLU A 599 3.38 -33.17 18.63
C GLU A 599 2.08 -32.35 18.50
N GLY A 600 1.60 -32.06 17.29
CA GLY A 600 0.36 -31.29 17.11
C GLY A 600 0.42 -29.90 17.77
N ALA A 601 1.58 -29.25 17.72
CA ALA A 601 1.83 -28.00 18.44
C ALA A 601 0.99 -26.83 17.89
N SER A 602 0.32 -26.14 18.82
CA SER A 602 -0.68 -25.08 18.63
C SER A 602 -0.19 -23.74 18.03
N GLY A 603 0.97 -23.73 17.36
CA GLY A 603 1.56 -22.55 16.72
C GLY A 603 1.95 -22.73 15.25
N SER A 604 1.93 -23.96 14.74
CA SER A 604 2.15 -24.27 13.33
C SER A 604 0.80 -24.27 12.61
N ALA A 605 0.73 -23.76 11.37
CA ALA A 605 -0.51 -23.73 10.60
C ALA A 605 -1.25 -25.07 10.72
N PRO A 606 -2.48 -25.11 11.27
CA PRO A 606 -3.08 -26.37 11.67
C PRO A 606 -3.41 -27.20 10.44
N SER A 607 -2.71 -28.33 10.26
CA SER A 607 -3.29 -29.50 9.59
C SER A 607 -4.25 -30.18 10.57
N GLN A 608 -5.36 -29.52 10.89
CA GLN A 608 -6.54 -30.20 11.45
C GLN A 608 -7.52 -30.57 10.33
N SER A 609 -7.00 -31.16 9.26
CA SER A 609 -7.75 -32.13 8.47
C SER A 609 -7.19 -33.49 8.84
N SER A 610 -8.04 -34.42 9.25
CA SER A 610 -7.76 -35.84 9.48
C SER A 610 -7.34 -36.60 8.22
N ASP A 611 -6.79 -35.91 7.22
CA ASP A 611 -6.20 -36.44 6.01
C ASP A 611 -4.72 -36.04 5.97
N VAL A 612 -3.88 -36.81 6.65
CA VAL A 612 -2.48 -37.01 6.25
C VAL A 612 -2.49 -37.98 5.06
N GLY A 613 -3.24 -37.60 4.02
CA GLY A 613 -3.50 -38.36 2.82
C GLY A 613 -2.86 -37.69 1.61
N ALA A 614 -1.53 -37.57 1.60
CA ALA A 614 -0.76 -37.26 0.40
C ALA A 614 0.72 -37.54 0.71
N GLY A 615 1.31 -38.54 0.05
CA GLY A 615 2.72 -38.89 0.22
C GLY A 615 3.68 -37.73 -0.06
N SER A 616 4.98 -37.93 0.16
CA SER A 616 5.97 -36.94 -0.25
C SER A 616 6.03 -36.80 -1.77
N ASN A 617 6.65 -35.71 -2.22
CA ASN A 617 6.94 -35.48 -3.62
C ASN A 617 8.06 -36.39 -4.17
N THR A 618 8.71 -37.22 -3.34
CA THR A 618 9.89 -38.05 -3.71
C THR A 618 9.66 -38.85 -5.01
N GLU A 619 8.52 -39.53 -5.15
CA GLU A 619 8.18 -40.29 -6.37
C GLU A 619 7.85 -39.41 -7.58
N LEU A 620 7.30 -38.21 -7.32
CA LEU A 620 6.90 -37.25 -8.35
C LEU A 620 8.10 -36.50 -8.93
N VAL A 621 9.15 -36.27 -8.14
CA VAL A 621 10.37 -35.57 -8.58
C VAL A 621 11.00 -36.27 -9.78
N GLN A 622 11.18 -37.59 -9.71
CA GLN A 622 11.79 -38.34 -10.82
C GLN A 622 10.90 -38.32 -12.07
N ARG A 623 9.58 -38.53 -11.91
CA ARG A 623 8.61 -38.45 -13.02
C ARG A 623 8.63 -37.07 -13.68
N GLY A 624 8.68 -36.01 -12.87
CA GLY A 624 8.75 -34.63 -13.32
C GLY A 624 10.05 -34.31 -14.05
N ARG A 625 11.18 -34.84 -13.56
CA ARG A 625 12.48 -34.76 -14.22
C ARG A 625 12.45 -35.41 -15.60
N ASP A 626 11.81 -36.57 -15.73
CA ASP A 626 11.69 -37.28 -17.02
C ASP A 626 10.79 -36.51 -18.00
N VAL A 627 9.69 -35.92 -17.53
CA VAL A 627 8.81 -35.04 -18.34
C VAL A 627 9.58 -33.83 -18.83
N LEU A 628 10.28 -33.13 -17.93
CA LEU A 628 11.06 -31.94 -18.25
C LEU A 628 12.16 -32.25 -19.27
N SER A 629 12.96 -33.30 -19.00
CA SER A 629 14.07 -33.72 -19.86
C SER A 629 13.58 -34.05 -21.28
N ARG A 630 12.51 -34.84 -21.39
CA ARG A 630 11.91 -35.19 -22.69
C ARG A 630 11.47 -33.96 -23.48
N MET A 631 10.76 -33.03 -22.83
CA MET A 631 10.25 -31.81 -23.48
C MET A 631 11.39 -30.89 -23.92
N LEU A 632 12.39 -30.67 -23.06
CA LEU A 632 13.56 -29.84 -23.39
C LEU A 632 14.39 -30.45 -24.52
N LEU A 633 14.69 -31.76 -24.47
CA LEU A 633 15.45 -32.43 -25.51
C LEU A 633 14.72 -32.41 -26.85
N SER A 634 13.42 -32.70 -26.88
CA SER A 634 12.63 -32.60 -28.12
C SER A 634 12.64 -31.19 -28.70
N TYR A 635 12.49 -30.16 -27.85
CA TYR A 635 12.56 -28.76 -28.28
C TYR A 635 13.94 -28.40 -28.83
N LEU A 636 15.00 -28.74 -28.10
CA LEU A 636 16.36 -28.42 -28.50
C LEU A 636 16.79 -29.18 -29.76
N ARG A 637 16.45 -30.46 -29.92
CA ARG A 637 16.75 -31.22 -31.15
C ARG A 637 16.07 -30.63 -32.38
N ALA A 638 14.81 -30.21 -32.24
CA ALA A 638 14.09 -29.52 -33.32
C ALA A 638 14.76 -28.19 -33.71
N HIS A 639 15.25 -27.45 -32.70
CA HIS A 639 15.84 -26.13 -32.89
C HIS A 639 17.35 -26.12 -33.13
N LEU A 640 18.06 -27.23 -32.89
CA LEU A 640 19.51 -27.39 -33.03
C LEU A 640 19.85 -28.72 -33.75
N PRO A 641 19.35 -28.95 -34.98
CA PRO A 641 19.51 -30.25 -35.65
C PRO A 641 20.97 -30.56 -36.07
N LEU A 642 21.85 -29.55 -36.11
CA LEU A 642 23.26 -29.69 -36.48
C LEU A 642 24.19 -29.80 -35.26
N ALA A 643 23.69 -29.55 -34.06
CA ALA A 643 24.46 -29.71 -32.84
C ALA A 643 24.58 -31.20 -32.47
N PRO A 644 25.71 -31.64 -31.89
CA PRO A 644 25.85 -33.00 -31.42
C PRO A 644 24.93 -33.24 -30.21
N GLU A 645 24.54 -34.49 -30.00
CA GLU A 645 23.62 -34.87 -28.93
C GLU A 645 24.17 -34.50 -27.54
N GLU A 646 25.48 -34.62 -27.33
CA GLU A 646 26.12 -34.26 -26.06
C GLU A 646 25.99 -32.77 -25.74
N PHE A 647 26.03 -31.91 -26.77
CA PHE A 647 25.82 -30.47 -26.60
C PHE A 647 24.36 -30.16 -26.26
N VAL A 648 23.42 -30.81 -26.96
CA VAL A 648 21.98 -30.65 -26.71
C VAL A 648 21.62 -31.05 -25.28
N GLN A 649 22.19 -32.15 -24.79
CA GLN A 649 22.02 -32.60 -23.41
C GLN A 649 22.57 -31.61 -22.41
N ALA A 650 23.78 -31.07 -22.63
CA ALA A 650 24.37 -30.07 -21.73
C ALA A 650 23.51 -28.79 -21.64
N VAL A 651 22.91 -28.33 -22.74
CA VAL A 651 21.99 -27.19 -22.73
C VAL A 651 20.71 -27.52 -21.95
N ALA A 652 20.15 -28.72 -22.13
CA ALA A 652 18.97 -29.17 -21.39
C ALA A 652 19.24 -29.26 -19.88
N GLU A 653 20.41 -29.76 -19.48
CA GLU A 653 20.87 -29.84 -18.09
C GLU A 653 21.03 -28.45 -17.47
N GLN A 654 21.63 -27.50 -18.19
CA GLN A 654 21.76 -26.12 -17.71
C GLN A 654 20.39 -25.47 -17.44
N LEU A 655 19.42 -25.67 -18.34
CA LEU A 655 18.05 -25.16 -18.19
C LEU A 655 17.26 -25.85 -17.07
N SER A 656 17.59 -27.11 -16.76
CA SER A 656 16.91 -27.91 -15.73
C SER A 656 17.69 -28.02 -14.42
N SER A 657 18.74 -27.21 -14.27
CA SER A 657 19.56 -27.11 -13.06
C SER A 657 18.74 -26.64 -11.86
N ASP A 658 19.13 -27.08 -10.65
CA ASP A 658 18.43 -26.72 -9.41
C ASP A 658 18.39 -25.21 -9.19
N GLU A 659 19.46 -24.50 -9.56
CA GLU A 659 19.51 -23.04 -9.45
C GLU A 659 18.44 -22.37 -10.33
N GLN A 660 18.33 -22.78 -11.60
CA GLN A 660 17.34 -22.23 -12.52
C GLN A 660 15.91 -22.57 -12.08
N LEU A 661 15.64 -23.83 -11.77
CA LEU A 661 14.30 -24.27 -11.36
C LEU A 661 13.88 -23.65 -10.01
N SER A 662 14.81 -23.47 -9.08
CA SER A 662 14.56 -22.78 -7.81
C SER A 662 14.19 -21.31 -8.04
N ASN A 663 14.93 -20.60 -8.89
CA ASN A 663 14.64 -19.20 -9.20
C ASN A 663 13.27 -19.04 -9.86
N ILE A 664 12.94 -19.90 -10.83
CA ILE A 664 11.62 -19.94 -11.45
C ILE A 664 10.54 -20.26 -10.40
N GLY A 665 10.77 -21.27 -9.55
CA GLY A 665 9.82 -21.71 -8.53
C GLY A 665 9.47 -20.59 -7.53
N LYS A 666 10.46 -19.79 -7.11
CA LYS A 666 10.23 -18.59 -6.26
C LYS A 666 9.33 -17.56 -6.94
N HIS A 667 9.53 -17.31 -8.24
CA HIS A 667 8.66 -16.39 -8.97
C HIS A 667 7.22 -16.89 -9.11
N LEU A 668 7.01 -18.21 -9.11
CA LEU A 668 5.67 -18.80 -9.09
C LEU A 668 5.05 -18.82 -7.68
N GLY A 669 5.85 -18.63 -6.63
CA GLY A 669 5.43 -18.65 -5.23
C GLY A 669 5.51 -20.03 -4.57
N ILE A 670 6.30 -20.96 -5.12
CA ILE A 670 6.52 -22.30 -4.53
C ILE A 670 7.20 -22.20 -3.16
N ASP A 671 8.11 -21.25 -2.98
CA ASP A 671 8.85 -21.03 -1.73
C ASP A 671 7.95 -20.67 -0.53
N VAL A 672 6.77 -20.12 -0.80
CA VAL A 672 5.78 -19.77 0.23
C VAL A 672 4.80 -20.93 0.51
N LEU A 673 4.66 -21.87 -0.43
CA LEU A 673 3.71 -22.98 -0.35
C LEU A 673 4.39 -24.31 -0.02
N ILE A 674 5.69 -24.43 -0.22
CA ILE A 674 6.40 -25.69 0.00
C ILE A 674 6.35 -26.09 1.47
N ARG A 675 6.01 -27.36 1.71
CA ARG A 675 6.07 -27.99 3.02
C ARG A 675 7.37 -28.75 3.12
N THR A 676 8.31 -28.25 3.92
CA THR A 676 9.64 -28.82 4.17
C THR A 676 10.07 -28.56 5.63
N ALA A 677 11.06 -29.31 6.14
CA ALA A 677 11.71 -29.02 7.42
C ALA A 677 12.57 -27.75 7.40
N GLU A 678 12.96 -27.30 6.20
CA GLU A 678 13.88 -26.17 6.03
C GLU A 678 13.15 -24.82 6.17
N HIS A 679 13.76 -23.88 6.89
CA HIS A 679 13.32 -22.48 6.88
C HIS A 679 14.54 -21.53 6.86
N PRO A 680 14.74 -20.74 5.79
CA PRO A 680 13.99 -20.75 4.52
C PRO A 680 14.18 -22.06 3.72
N PRO A 681 13.28 -22.43 2.79
CA PRO A 681 13.45 -23.60 1.93
C PRO A 681 14.71 -23.53 1.09
N SER A 682 15.44 -24.64 0.96
CA SER A 682 16.63 -24.73 0.11
C SER A 682 16.29 -24.67 -1.38
N SER A 683 17.26 -24.28 -2.21
CA SER A 683 17.07 -24.29 -3.67
C SER A 683 16.77 -25.69 -4.21
N ALA A 684 17.34 -26.73 -3.61
CA ALA A 684 17.07 -28.12 -3.98
C ALA A 684 15.59 -28.47 -3.72
N SER A 685 15.08 -28.17 -2.52
CA SER A 685 13.67 -28.40 -2.16
C SER A 685 12.70 -27.70 -3.12
N ILE A 686 12.97 -26.44 -3.46
CA ILE A 686 12.11 -25.67 -4.39
C ILE A 686 12.17 -26.26 -5.81
N ALA A 687 13.36 -26.61 -6.30
CA ALA A 687 13.55 -27.23 -7.61
C ALA A 687 12.83 -28.58 -7.71
N ASP A 688 12.89 -29.39 -6.65
CA ASP A 688 12.20 -30.68 -6.58
C ASP A 688 10.69 -30.52 -6.51
N ALA A 689 10.17 -29.57 -5.74
CA ALA A 689 8.75 -29.23 -5.76
C ALA A 689 8.30 -28.78 -7.16
N PHE A 690 9.10 -27.98 -7.86
CA PHE A 690 8.82 -27.58 -9.24
C PHE A 690 8.78 -28.79 -10.19
N ARG A 691 9.73 -29.73 -10.09
CA ARG A 691 9.72 -30.97 -10.87
C ARG A 691 8.48 -31.79 -10.58
N ALA A 692 8.17 -32.00 -9.30
CA ALA A 692 6.99 -32.74 -8.90
C ALA A 692 5.68 -32.12 -9.43
N LEU A 693 5.61 -30.78 -9.52
CA LEU A 693 4.46 -30.10 -10.14
C LEU A 693 4.29 -30.47 -11.62
N LEU A 694 5.37 -30.52 -12.40
CA LEU A 694 5.31 -30.96 -13.80
C LEU A 694 4.74 -32.37 -13.96
N ALA A 695 4.87 -33.23 -12.94
CA ALA A 695 4.35 -34.59 -12.97
C ALA A 695 2.82 -34.66 -12.73
N VAL A 696 2.22 -33.65 -12.09
CA VAL A 696 0.80 -33.66 -11.67
C VAL A 696 -0.10 -32.73 -12.47
N ILE A 697 0.44 -31.67 -13.10
CA ILE A 697 -0.36 -30.68 -13.84
C ILE A 697 -0.83 -31.14 -15.23
N GLY A 698 -0.52 -32.38 -15.62
CA GLY A 698 -0.86 -32.93 -16.93
C GLY A 698 0.09 -32.49 -18.05
N GLU A 699 0.22 -33.32 -19.08
CA GLU A 699 1.26 -33.18 -20.10
C GLU A 699 1.13 -31.92 -20.96
N GLN A 700 -0.10 -31.54 -21.34
CA GLN A 700 -0.35 -30.31 -22.11
C GLN A 700 0.04 -29.07 -21.31
N ARG A 701 -0.27 -29.03 -20.01
CA ARG A 701 0.05 -27.87 -19.18
C ARG A 701 1.52 -27.81 -18.81
N ALA A 702 2.14 -28.95 -18.53
CA ALA A 702 3.59 -29.05 -18.38
C ALA A 702 4.32 -28.54 -19.63
N LYS A 703 3.84 -28.90 -20.84
CA LYS A 703 4.39 -28.37 -22.10
C LYS A 703 4.34 -26.85 -22.16
N VAL A 704 3.20 -26.25 -21.85
CA VAL A 704 3.05 -24.79 -21.81
C VAL A 704 4.01 -24.16 -20.80
N LEU A 705 4.08 -24.69 -19.58
CA LEU A 705 4.95 -24.15 -18.53
C LEU A 705 6.44 -24.24 -18.93
N VAL A 706 6.87 -25.36 -19.51
CA VAL A 706 8.24 -25.54 -20.00
C VAL A 706 8.56 -24.54 -21.12
N ILE A 707 7.68 -24.40 -22.11
CA ILE A 707 7.89 -23.53 -23.28
C ILE A 707 7.83 -22.04 -22.91
N ASP A 708 6.93 -21.65 -22.00
CA ASP A 708 6.70 -20.24 -21.68
C ASP A 708 7.55 -19.73 -20.52
N VAL A 709 8.14 -20.63 -19.71
CA VAL A 709 8.87 -20.23 -18.49
C VAL A 709 10.33 -20.70 -18.49
N ILE A 710 10.60 -21.95 -18.88
CA ILE A 710 11.95 -22.54 -18.82
C ILE A 710 12.73 -22.29 -20.11
N VAL A 711 12.14 -22.57 -21.27
CA VAL A 711 12.77 -22.38 -22.58
C VAL A 711 13.23 -20.93 -22.81
N PRO A 712 12.51 -19.88 -22.38
CA PRO A 712 12.99 -18.50 -22.50
C PRO A 712 14.29 -18.22 -21.74
N GLN A 713 14.64 -19.03 -20.73
CA GLN A 713 15.92 -18.91 -20.03
C GLN A 713 17.12 -19.22 -20.95
N LEU A 714 16.89 -19.82 -22.13
CA LEU A 714 17.91 -19.95 -23.18
C LEU A 714 18.59 -18.61 -23.55
N ILE A 715 17.90 -17.48 -23.35
CA ILE A 715 18.46 -16.13 -23.60
C ILE A 715 19.66 -15.82 -22.69
N ASP A 716 19.70 -16.44 -21.51
CA ASP A 716 20.77 -16.27 -20.52
C ASP A 716 21.78 -17.43 -20.52
N VAL A 717 21.55 -18.45 -21.34
CA VAL A 717 22.50 -19.55 -21.57
C VAL A 717 23.63 -19.07 -22.49
N ASP A 718 24.86 -19.20 -22.01
CA ASP A 718 26.06 -18.96 -22.81
C ASP A 718 26.49 -20.27 -23.48
N PHE A 719 26.08 -20.47 -24.73
CA PHE A 719 26.30 -21.72 -25.46
C PHE A 719 27.78 -22.12 -25.58
N ALA A 720 28.72 -21.17 -25.55
CA ALA A 720 30.15 -21.46 -25.59
C ALA A 720 30.68 -22.07 -24.27
N ASP A 721 29.99 -21.79 -23.17
CA ASP A 721 30.39 -22.21 -21.81
C ASP A 721 29.64 -23.47 -21.35
N VAL A 722 28.47 -23.75 -21.91
CA VAL A 722 27.66 -24.93 -21.55
C VAL A 722 28.35 -26.25 -21.85
N PHE A 723 29.14 -26.29 -22.92
CA PHE A 723 29.81 -27.51 -23.36
C PHE A 723 31.32 -27.27 -23.55
N PRO A 724 32.09 -27.16 -22.44
CA PRO A 724 33.45 -26.70 -22.51
C PRO A 724 34.43 -27.82 -22.84
N LEU A 725 34.55 -28.16 -24.12
CA LEU A 725 35.54 -29.13 -24.60
C LEU A 725 36.97 -28.71 -24.20
N ARG A 726 37.81 -29.67 -23.78
CA ARG A 726 39.23 -29.42 -23.48
C ARG A 726 40.06 -29.10 -24.72
N GLN A 727 39.69 -29.66 -25.87
CA GLN A 727 40.40 -29.48 -27.14
C GLN A 727 39.45 -29.07 -28.28
N PRO A 728 38.79 -27.90 -28.19
CA PRO A 728 37.77 -27.51 -29.17
C PRO A 728 38.35 -27.33 -30.58
N LEU A 729 39.63 -26.93 -30.71
CA LEU A 729 40.30 -26.83 -32.01
C LEU A 729 40.47 -28.21 -32.68
N ALA A 730 40.81 -29.24 -31.91
CA ALA A 730 40.97 -30.59 -32.45
C ALA A 730 39.62 -31.16 -32.91
N VAL A 731 38.57 -30.96 -32.11
CA VAL A 731 37.19 -31.33 -32.46
C VAL A 731 36.72 -30.61 -33.72
N LEU A 732 36.90 -29.28 -33.78
CA LEU A 732 36.55 -28.48 -34.95
C LEU A 732 37.32 -28.96 -36.20
N THR A 733 38.59 -29.29 -36.04
CA THR A 733 39.44 -29.79 -37.14
C THR A 733 38.91 -31.11 -37.68
N ASP A 734 38.64 -32.09 -36.82
CA ASP A 734 38.13 -33.40 -37.25
C ASP A 734 36.77 -33.28 -37.95
N LEU A 735 35.86 -32.44 -37.42
CA LEU A 735 34.56 -32.20 -38.04
C LEU A 735 34.68 -31.56 -39.43
N LEU A 736 35.51 -30.52 -39.58
CA LEU A 736 35.71 -29.85 -40.87
C LEU A 736 36.46 -30.73 -41.88
N VAL A 737 37.41 -31.55 -41.44
CA VAL A 737 38.11 -32.53 -42.30
C VAL A 737 37.14 -33.58 -42.82
N ASN A 738 36.19 -34.04 -41.99
CA ASN A 738 35.13 -34.95 -42.42
C ASN A 738 34.16 -34.31 -43.44
N GLU A 739 34.05 -32.98 -43.44
CA GLU A 739 33.34 -32.20 -44.47
C GLU A 739 34.21 -31.86 -45.70
N GLY A 740 35.43 -32.39 -45.78
CA GLY A 740 36.32 -32.27 -46.93
C GLY A 740 37.38 -31.16 -46.84
N ALA A 741 37.57 -30.53 -45.68
CA ALA A 741 38.67 -29.58 -45.48
C ALA A 741 40.04 -30.27 -45.56
N LYS A 742 41.02 -29.63 -46.19
CA LYS A 742 42.40 -30.14 -46.31
C LYS A 742 43.30 -29.58 -45.22
N GLU A 743 43.10 -28.32 -44.83
CA GLU A 743 43.95 -27.62 -43.87
C GLU A 743 43.13 -26.71 -42.95
N ILE A 744 43.31 -26.84 -41.64
CA ILE A 744 42.70 -25.98 -40.61
C ILE A 744 43.82 -25.32 -39.80
N GLU A 745 43.87 -23.99 -39.79
CA GLU A 745 44.95 -23.24 -39.15
C GLU A 745 44.43 -22.03 -38.33
N PRO A 746 44.91 -21.82 -37.10
CA PRO A 746 44.67 -20.59 -36.36
C PRO A 746 45.66 -19.49 -36.79
N ARG A 747 45.16 -18.27 -36.99
CA ARG A 747 45.93 -17.08 -37.37
C ARG A 747 45.67 -15.92 -36.42
N ILE A 748 46.73 -15.21 -36.03
CA ILE A 748 46.60 -13.96 -35.30
C ILE A 748 46.11 -12.88 -36.27
N LEU A 749 44.92 -12.36 -36.02
CA LEU A 749 44.34 -11.26 -36.79
C LEU A 749 44.78 -9.91 -36.22
N ARG A 750 44.88 -9.83 -34.90
CA ARG A 750 45.26 -8.60 -34.19
C ARG A 750 45.85 -8.93 -32.82
N SER A 751 46.81 -8.13 -32.39
CA SER A 751 47.27 -8.08 -31.00
C SER A 751 47.33 -6.64 -30.52
N ALA A 752 47.00 -6.41 -29.24
CA ALA A 752 47.05 -5.09 -28.63
C ALA A 752 47.46 -5.20 -27.16
N GLY A 753 48.24 -4.23 -26.67
CA GLY A 753 48.65 -4.17 -25.27
C GLY A 753 49.48 -5.37 -24.81
N THR A 754 50.25 -5.99 -25.72
CA THR A 754 51.02 -7.23 -25.47
C THR A 754 52.05 -7.11 -24.35
N VAL A 755 52.50 -5.89 -24.05
CA VAL A 755 53.43 -5.54 -22.95
C VAL A 755 52.72 -4.95 -21.71
N SER A 756 51.37 -4.92 -21.72
CA SER A 756 50.59 -4.42 -20.59
C SER A 756 50.17 -5.57 -19.67
N ALA A 757 49.67 -5.25 -18.48
CA ALA A 757 49.07 -6.23 -17.57
C ALA A 757 47.78 -6.88 -18.12
N GLN A 758 47.27 -6.43 -19.28
CA GLN A 758 46.05 -6.92 -19.92
C GLN A 758 46.22 -7.03 -21.45
N PRO A 759 47.05 -7.97 -21.93
CA PRO A 759 47.18 -8.23 -23.37
C PRO A 759 45.86 -8.73 -23.96
N VAL A 760 45.61 -8.38 -25.22
CA VAL A 760 44.46 -8.87 -26.00
C VAL A 760 44.96 -9.39 -27.34
N TYR A 761 44.69 -10.66 -27.60
CA TYR A 761 44.92 -11.34 -28.87
C TYR A 761 43.58 -11.63 -29.53
N VAL A 762 43.49 -11.40 -30.84
CA VAL A 762 42.35 -11.80 -31.68
C VAL A 762 42.84 -12.84 -32.65
N VAL A 763 42.27 -14.04 -32.58
CA VAL A 763 42.61 -15.18 -33.43
C VAL A 763 41.43 -15.53 -34.32
N GLY A 764 41.71 -15.82 -35.58
CA GLY A 764 40.76 -16.41 -36.52
C GLY A 764 41.22 -17.80 -36.94
N ILE A 765 40.30 -18.75 -37.07
CA ILE A 765 40.56 -20.09 -37.58
C ILE A 765 40.13 -20.12 -39.04
N TYR A 766 41.06 -20.53 -39.91
CA TYR A 766 40.85 -20.60 -41.34
C TYR A 766 40.78 -22.05 -41.82
N LYS A 767 39.79 -22.33 -42.68
CA LYS A 767 39.68 -23.53 -43.48
C LYS A 767 40.25 -23.26 -44.87
N ASP A 768 41.12 -24.16 -45.33
CA ASP A 768 41.77 -24.14 -46.65
C ASP A 768 42.35 -22.76 -47.00
N LYS A 769 43.02 -22.14 -46.01
CA LYS A 769 43.72 -20.85 -46.04
C LYS A 769 42.87 -19.60 -46.28
N SER A 770 41.60 -19.72 -46.66
CA SER A 770 40.80 -18.62 -47.20
C SER A 770 39.47 -18.40 -46.48
N GLU A 771 38.85 -19.46 -45.97
CA GLU A 771 37.53 -19.37 -45.32
C GLU A 771 37.69 -19.19 -43.81
N LEU A 772 37.22 -18.08 -43.25
CA LEU A 772 37.22 -17.84 -41.80
C LEU A 772 36.05 -18.59 -41.14
N VAL A 773 36.35 -19.69 -40.46
CA VAL A 773 35.34 -20.55 -39.81
C VAL A 773 35.04 -20.14 -38.38
N GLY A 774 35.97 -19.49 -37.68
CA GLY A 774 35.74 -18.97 -36.34
C GLY A 774 36.69 -17.82 -35.97
N GLN A 775 36.26 -16.90 -35.10
CA GLN A 775 37.05 -15.75 -34.66
C GLN A 775 36.68 -15.34 -33.24
N SER A 776 37.68 -15.18 -32.38
CA SER A 776 37.46 -14.66 -31.03
C SER A 776 38.69 -13.95 -30.46
N ALA A 777 38.51 -13.34 -29.29
CA ALA A 777 39.56 -12.63 -28.58
C ALA A 777 39.87 -13.28 -27.22
N GLY A 778 41.13 -13.27 -26.81
CA GLY A 778 41.60 -13.85 -25.55
C GLY A 778 42.78 -13.08 -24.98
N GLU A 779 43.05 -13.30 -23.68
CA GLU A 779 44.16 -12.66 -22.98
C GLU A 779 45.51 -13.36 -23.21
N THR A 780 45.49 -14.60 -23.69
CA THR A 780 46.66 -15.28 -24.26
C THR A 780 46.32 -15.78 -25.66
N LEU A 781 47.35 -16.14 -26.43
CA LEU A 781 47.16 -16.72 -27.75
C LEU A 781 46.39 -18.05 -27.69
N GLU A 782 46.67 -18.87 -26.67
CA GLU A 782 45.99 -20.14 -26.40
C GLU A 782 44.50 -19.91 -26.13
N ILE A 783 44.16 -18.98 -25.24
CA ILE A 783 42.76 -18.65 -24.91
C ILE A 783 42.04 -18.08 -26.15
N ALA A 784 42.69 -17.19 -26.90
CA ALA A 784 42.09 -16.62 -28.11
C ALA A 784 41.83 -17.70 -29.17
N THR A 785 42.73 -18.67 -29.30
CA THR A 785 42.59 -19.81 -30.21
C THR A 785 41.48 -20.75 -29.76
N ASP A 786 41.43 -21.08 -28.47
CA ASP A 786 40.38 -21.91 -27.87
C ASP A 786 38.98 -21.29 -28.08
N MET A 787 38.85 -19.99 -27.75
CA MET A 787 37.59 -19.27 -27.94
C MET A 787 37.20 -19.14 -29.42
N ALA A 788 38.15 -18.97 -30.33
CA ALA A 788 37.88 -18.96 -31.76
C ALA A 788 37.41 -20.33 -32.26
N ALA A 789 37.93 -21.42 -31.69
CA ALA A 789 37.52 -22.78 -32.03
C ALA A 789 36.12 -23.10 -31.52
N ARG A 790 35.78 -22.68 -30.30
CA ARG A 790 34.42 -22.80 -29.75
C ARG A 790 33.42 -22.01 -30.59
N GLU A 791 33.78 -20.79 -30.99
CA GLU A 791 32.92 -19.98 -31.86
C GLU A 791 32.72 -20.63 -33.24
N GLY A 792 33.78 -21.24 -33.80
CA GLY A 792 33.69 -22.04 -35.03
C GLY A 792 32.80 -23.29 -34.88
N LEU A 793 32.87 -24.01 -33.76
CA LEU A 793 31.99 -25.14 -33.46
C LEU A 793 30.52 -24.70 -33.37
N LEU A 794 30.24 -23.60 -32.66
CA LEU A 794 28.89 -23.05 -32.56
C LEU A 794 28.32 -22.68 -33.94
N ARG A 795 29.13 -22.05 -34.80
CA ARG A 795 28.74 -21.76 -36.19
C ARG A 795 28.44 -23.03 -36.98
N LEU A 796 29.31 -24.05 -36.88
CA LEU A 796 29.13 -25.34 -37.55
C LEU A 796 27.83 -26.03 -37.11
N TRP A 797 27.45 -25.88 -35.83
CA TRP A 797 26.21 -26.40 -35.26
C TRP A 797 24.99 -25.50 -35.53
N GLY A 798 25.13 -24.45 -36.34
CA GLY A 798 24.04 -23.53 -36.69
C GLY A 798 23.60 -22.60 -35.56
N ILE A 799 24.46 -22.39 -34.56
CA ILE A 799 24.24 -21.53 -33.40
C ILE A 799 24.88 -20.17 -33.68
N THR A 800 24.18 -19.37 -34.46
CA THR A 800 24.63 -18.07 -34.95
C THR A 800 23.73 -16.95 -34.42
N ALA A 801 24.15 -15.69 -34.55
CA ALA A 801 23.39 -14.53 -34.04
C ALA A 801 22.02 -14.32 -34.73
N ASP A 802 21.83 -14.88 -35.92
CA ASP A 802 20.60 -14.87 -36.70
C ASP A 802 19.68 -16.07 -36.43
N ARG A 803 20.11 -17.04 -35.60
CA ARG A 803 19.27 -18.18 -35.22
C ARG A 803 18.06 -17.71 -34.41
N VAL A 804 16.86 -18.02 -34.91
CA VAL A 804 15.59 -17.68 -34.25
C VAL A 804 15.08 -18.89 -33.48
N PHE A 805 14.89 -18.71 -32.17
CA PHE A 805 14.15 -19.62 -31.32
C PHE A 805 12.68 -19.17 -31.27
N PHE A 806 11.75 -20.12 -31.31
CA PHE A 806 10.33 -19.81 -31.18
C PHE A 806 9.95 -19.87 -29.70
N PHE A 807 9.15 -18.92 -29.24
CA PHE A 807 8.59 -18.91 -27.88
C PHE A 807 7.07 -18.75 -27.96
N GLY A 808 6.34 -19.05 -26.88
CA GLY A 808 4.88 -18.87 -26.82
C GLY A 808 4.11 -19.80 -27.77
N ARG A 809 2.97 -19.33 -28.30
CA ARG A 809 2.06 -20.13 -29.16
C ARG A 809 2.77 -20.83 -30.32
N LYS A 810 3.71 -20.16 -30.99
CA LYS A 810 4.44 -20.74 -32.14
C LYS A 810 5.30 -21.96 -31.74
N ALA A 811 5.84 -21.98 -30.52
CA ALA A 811 6.56 -23.13 -30.00
C ALA A 811 5.61 -24.22 -29.49
N ALA A 812 4.47 -23.83 -28.91
CA ALA A 812 3.46 -24.78 -28.43
C ALA A 812 2.82 -25.58 -29.58
N GLU A 813 2.64 -24.97 -30.75
CA GLU A 813 2.09 -25.58 -31.97
C GLU A 813 3.12 -26.37 -32.80
N ALA A 814 4.43 -26.26 -32.47
CA ALA A 814 5.45 -27.03 -33.17
C ALA A 814 5.29 -28.54 -32.87
N PRO A 815 5.39 -29.42 -33.89
CA PRO A 815 5.28 -30.87 -33.72
C PRO A 815 6.56 -31.42 -33.08
N LEU A 816 6.68 -31.22 -31.76
CA LEU A 816 7.82 -31.66 -30.94
C LEU A 816 7.94 -33.19 -30.87
N ASP A 817 6.85 -33.92 -31.15
CA ASP A 817 6.81 -35.39 -31.16
C ASP A 817 7.67 -36.01 -32.29
N ASN A 818 7.98 -35.24 -33.34
CA ASN A 818 8.79 -35.69 -34.48
C ASN A 818 10.31 -35.61 -34.24
N SER A 819 10.74 -35.15 -33.05
CA SER A 819 12.16 -34.88 -32.72
C SER A 819 12.73 -35.83 -31.64
N SER A 820 12.20 -37.06 -31.58
CA SER A 820 12.58 -38.06 -30.58
C SER A 820 13.94 -38.72 -30.86
N LYS A 821 14.43 -38.66 -32.10
CA LYS A 821 15.72 -39.24 -32.49
C LYS A 821 16.86 -38.34 -32.01
N ALA A 822 17.80 -38.92 -31.27
CA ALA A 822 19.03 -38.24 -30.87
C ALA A 822 19.80 -37.74 -32.10
N ASN A 823 20.49 -36.60 -31.93
CA ASN A 823 21.42 -36.09 -32.92
C ASN A 823 22.65 -37.03 -33.02
N TYR A 824 23.61 -36.69 -33.88
CA TYR A 824 24.85 -37.46 -33.97
C TYR A 824 25.70 -37.28 -32.71
N SER A 825 26.50 -38.30 -32.36
CA SER A 825 27.51 -38.19 -31.30
C SER A 825 28.83 -37.66 -31.87
N LEU A 826 29.54 -36.83 -31.10
CA LEU A 826 30.90 -36.41 -31.48
C LEU A 826 31.86 -37.60 -31.63
N LYS A 827 31.65 -38.70 -30.89
CA LYS A 827 32.47 -39.92 -30.99
C LYS A 827 32.39 -40.57 -32.36
N ASP A 828 31.27 -40.42 -33.06
CA ASP A 828 31.05 -40.99 -34.39
C ASP A 828 31.71 -40.15 -35.50
N ARG A 829 32.04 -38.87 -35.20
CA ARG A 829 32.56 -37.90 -36.17
C ARG A 829 33.93 -37.33 -35.84
N CYS A 830 34.57 -37.78 -34.75
CA CYS A 830 35.94 -37.40 -34.40
C CYS A 830 36.84 -38.62 -34.41
N LYS A 831 38.16 -38.42 -34.53
CA LYS A 831 39.11 -39.53 -34.46
C LYS A 831 39.13 -40.13 -33.05
N PRO A 832 39.43 -41.43 -32.89
CA PRO A 832 39.56 -42.05 -31.56
C PRO A 832 40.62 -41.39 -30.66
N SER A 833 41.58 -40.68 -31.23
CA SER A 833 42.65 -39.97 -30.53
C SER A 833 42.25 -38.57 -30.02
N THR A 834 41.10 -38.04 -30.44
CA THR A 834 40.67 -36.67 -30.11
C THR A 834 40.03 -36.63 -28.73
N ASP A 835 40.52 -35.74 -27.85
CA ASP A 835 40.00 -35.60 -26.49
C ASP A 835 38.64 -34.87 -26.50
N LEU A 836 37.58 -35.65 -26.28
CA LEU A 836 36.20 -35.18 -26.19
C LEU A 836 35.78 -34.86 -24.74
N SER A 837 36.69 -34.93 -23.77
CA SER A 837 36.37 -34.63 -22.38
C SER A 837 36.10 -33.14 -22.18
N LEU A 838 35.21 -32.85 -21.23
CA LEU A 838 34.90 -31.49 -20.82
C LEU A 838 35.92 -30.99 -19.78
N GLU A 839 36.20 -29.70 -19.78
CA GLU A 839 36.89 -29.06 -18.69
C GLU A 839 36.08 -29.22 -17.40
N PRO A 840 36.68 -29.65 -16.28
CA PRO A 840 35.98 -29.76 -15.03
C PRO A 840 35.48 -28.36 -14.61
N VAL A 841 34.17 -28.26 -14.40
CA VAL A 841 33.56 -27.07 -13.79
C VAL A 841 34.00 -27.07 -12.33
N ALA A 842 35.01 -26.27 -11.99
CA ALA A 842 35.39 -26.11 -10.59
C ALA A 842 34.19 -25.59 -9.80
N GLU A 843 33.77 -26.30 -8.75
CA GLU A 843 32.78 -25.79 -7.79
C GLU A 843 33.29 -24.46 -7.23
N VAL A 844 32.60 -23.38 -7.59
CA VAL A 844 33.00 -22.04 -7.18
C VAL A 844 32.37 -21.77 -5.83
N GLU A 845 33.14 -21.91 -4.75
CA GLU A 845 32.80 -21.26 -3.48
C GLU A 845 32.55 -19.76 -3.75
N PRO A 846 31.44 -19.18 -3.24
CA PRO A 846 31.17 -17.76 -3.42
C PRO A 846 32.28 -16.96 -2.77
N LEU A 847 33.08 -16.30 -3.60
CA LEU A 847 34.23 -15.54 -3.15
C LEU A 847 33.80 -14.37 -2.26
N ASN A 848 34.31 -14.38 -1.02
CA ASN A 848 34.22 -13.30 -0.07
C ASN A 848 34.78 -12.01 -0.71
N VAL A 849 33.93 -10.99 -0.86
CA VAL A 849 34.26 -9.72 -1.52
C VAL A 849 35.43 -9.01 -0.84
N VAL A 850 35.59 -9.16 0.47
CA VAL A 850 36.71 -8.61 1.25
C VAL A 850 37.99 -9.38 0.93
N GLU A 851 37.90 -10.70 0.80
CA GLU A 851 39.04 -11.56 0.49
C GLU A 851 39.49 -11.43 -0.98
N VAL A 852 38.56 -11.15 -1.90
CA VAL A 852 38.87 -10.76 -3.29
C VAL A 852 39.57 -9.42 -3.34
N ALA A 853 39.09 -8.42 -2.61
CA ALA A 853 39.71 -7.10 -2.57
C ALA A 853 41.11 -7.15 -1.93
N MET A 854 41.30 -7.97 -0.89
CA MET A 854 42.57 -8.16 -0.22
C MET A 854 43.54 -9.03 -1.04
N ARG A 855 43.07 -10.09 -1.72
CA ARG A 855 43.87 -10.86 -2.71
C ARG A 855 44.29 -10.02 -3.90
N TYR A 856 43.44 -9.13 -4.41
CA TYR A 856 43.77 -8.23 -5.51
C TYR A 856 44.85 -7.20 -5.12
N ARG A 857 44.90 -6.83 -3.83
CA ARG A 857 45.90 -5.92 -3.26
C ARG A 857 47.22 -6.62 -2.91
N GLU A 858 47.19 -7.91 -2.56
CA GLU A 858 48.34 -8.62 -1.98
C GLU A 858 49.01 -9.65 -2.91
N ARG A 859 48.43 -10.02 -4.05
CA ARG A 859 49.03 -11.02 -4.98
C ARG A 859 48.80 -10.70 -6.46
N VAL A 860 49.71 -9.92 -7.04
CA VAL A 860 49.71 -9.58 -8.48
C VAL A 860 50.45 -10.60 -9.38
N GLU A 861 51.03 -11.69 -8.87
CA GLU A 861 51.59 -12.74 -9.75
C GLU A 861 51.24 -14.17 -9.30
N ALA A 862 50.92 -15.00 -10.29
CA ALA A 862 50.74 -16.47 -10.32
C ALA A 862 49.33 -17.09 -10.08
N VAL A 863 48.70 -17.46 -11.22
CA VAL A 863 48.10 -18.78 -11.54
C VAL A 863 46.76 -19.20 -10.87
N VAL A 864 45.70 -19.16 -11.71
CA VAL A 864 44.58 -20.14 -11.92
C VAL A 864 43.39 -20.20 -10.94
N GLY A 865 42.17 -20.32 -11.53
CA GLY A 865 40.98 -20.77 -10.78
C GLY A 865 39.56 -20.47 -11.32
N LYS A 866 39.35 -19.83 -12.49
CA LYS A 866 37.98 -19.56 -13.02
C LYS A 866 37.88 -19.64 -14.54
N SER A 867 36.69 -20.01 -15.06
CA SER A 867 36.31 -19.91 -16.49
C SER A 867 36.63 -18.52 -17.06
N TYR A 868 37.24 -18.52 -18.26
CA TYR A 868 37.79 -17.34 -18.93
C TYR A 868 36.71 -16.32 -19.34
N THR A 869 35.49 -16.78 -19.60
CA THR A 869 34.35 -16.02 -20.10
C THR A 869 33.78 -15.06 -19.03
N LYS A 870 33.71 -15.50 -17.77
CA LYS A 870 33.31 -14.65 -16.62
C LYS A 870 34.34 -13.55 -16.32
N ARG A 871 35.64 -13.80 -16.53
CA ARG A 871 36.71 -12.81 -16.38
C ARG A 871 36.62 -11.70 -17.42
N LEU A 872 36.33 -12.05 -18.67
CA LEU A 872 36.10 -11.07 -19.75
C LEU A 872 34.83 -10.24 -19.50
N ARG A 873 33.72 -10.85 -19.05
CA ARG A 873 32.49 -10.09 -18.69
C ARG A 873 32.73 -9.05 -17.60
N HIS A 874 33.54 -9.36 -16.59
CA HIS A 874 33.84 -8.45 -15.48
C HIS A 874 34.84 -7.34 -15.85
N LYS A 875 35.77 -7.59 -16.79
CA LYS A 875 36.63 -6.56 -17.40
C LYS A 875 35.85 -5.62 -18.33
N PHE A 876 34.83 -6.11 -19.03
CA PHE A 876 34.06 -5.30 -20.01
C PHE A 876 32.75 -4.68 -19.48
N SER A 877 32.31 -5.01 -18.26
CA SER A 877 31.12 -4.40 -17.64
C SER A 877 31.39 -3.01 -17.06
N ARG A 878 32.61 -2.73 -16.61
CA ARG A 878 33.05 -1.40 -16.12
C ARG A 878 33.72 -0.59 -17.25
N GLY A 879 32.89 0.03 -18.09
CA GLY A 879 33.22 1.18 -18.96
C GLY A 879 34.65 1.36 -19.54
N SER A 880 34.78 1.04 -20.84
CA SER A 880 35.75 1.55 -21.86
C SER A 880 37.14 0.88 -21.95
N LEU A 881 37.73 0.60 -23.13
CA LEU A 881 37.60 1.20 -24.48
C LEU A 881 37.16 0.25 -25.63
N ALA A 882 37.09 -1.08 -25.46
CA ALA A 882 36.73 -2.01 -26.55
C ALA A 882 35.22 -2.22 -26.76
N LYS A 883 34.39 -1.25 -26.32
CA LYS A 883 32.93 -1.41 -26.14
C LYS A 883 32.10 -1.46 -27.43
N ARG A 884 32.70 -1.59 -28.62
CA ARG A 884 31.96 -1.47 -29.91
C ARG A 884 32.07 -2.61 -30.92
N SER A 885 32.74 -3.74 -30.67
CA SER A 885 32.89 -4.72 -31.76
C SER A 885 32.82 -6.22 -31.44
N PHE A 886 32.59 -6.68 -30.20
CA PHE A 886 32.62 -8.13 -29.93
C PHE A 886 31.49 -8.71 -29.06
N ARG A 887 30.49 -7.92 -28.66
CA ARG A 887 29.33 -8.41 -27.88
C ARG A 887 28.15 -8.91 -28.71
N TYR A 888 28.31 -9.06 -30.03
CA TYR A 888 27.24 -9.50 -30.94
C TYR A 888 27.34 -10.96 -31.39
N LEU A 889 28.31 -11.73 -30.86
CA LEU A 889 28.41 -13.14 -31.22
C LEU A 889 27.53 -13.96 -30.27
N VAL A 890 26.38 -14.36 -30.83
CA VAL A 890 25.43 -15.39 -30.35
C VAL A 890 24.56 -15.01 -29.14
N LYS A 891 23.83 -13.89 -29.22
CA LYS A 891 22.51 -13.81 -28.56
C LYS A 891 21.41 -13.76 -29.62
N PRO A 892 20.37 -14.62 -29.53
CA PRO A 892 19.22 -14.51 -30.42
C PRO A 892 18.59 -13.11 -30.30
N LYS A 893 18.26 -12.48 -31.44
CA LYS A 893 17.46 -11.26 -31.42
C LYS A 893 16.04 -11.59 -30.98
N VAL A 894 15.60 -11.00 -29.87
CA VAL A 894 14.18 -10.99 -29.49
C VAL A 894 13.49 -9.92 -30.34
N TYR A 895 12.63 -10.33 -31.26
CA TYR A 895 11.61 -9.43 -31.80
C TYR A 895 10.41 -9.49 -30.85
N THR A 896 10.15 -8.39 -30.14
CA THR A 896 8.82 -8.11 -29.62
C THR A 896 7.90 -7.95 -30.82
N VAL A 897 7.02 -8.93 -31.04
CA VAL A 897 5.85 -8.76 -31.89
C VAL A 897 4.71 -8.43 -30.94
N SER A 898 4.03 -7.33 -31.24
CA SER A 898 2.77 -6.84 -30.66
C SER A 898 1.76 -7.93 -30.35
#